data_AF-A0A9K3PA75-F1
#
_entry.id   AF-A0A9K3PA75-F1
#
_cell.length_a   1.000
_cell.length_b   1.000
_cell.length_c   1.000
_cell.angle_alpha   90.00
_cell.angle_beta   90.00
_cell.angle_gamma   90.00
#
_symmetry.space_group_name_H-M   'P 1'
#
loop_
_entity.id
_entity.type
_entity.pdbx_description
1 polymer ?
#
loop_
_entity_poly.entity_id
_entity_poly.type
_entity_poly.pdbx_seq_one_letter_code
_entity_poly.pdbx_strand_id
1 'polypeptide(L)'
;MSTPSRTTHWLPSSSSMDDDDFRVDSLCFGTGRFLRAVLVPSLIKAGLRPALIQPRGRTFLEYMAATDRNSSQNTSKATTASSGPSFYPVDTVEVDGSVTTEHVPCWGAFSMGSLADKEALMDWLPSLKKCISVFGVGVTEAGLASVDTQAMKDVYKLLQLFQVLLQQGTWMRTKRKICVICTDNIPSNGDVLRGYMIQISQRRKDVTMESFLEQNVVFLNSMVDRITSEREHSNGMVPRCEPVPKKSLVLLDPDSNLPPTLSQQPGVVIRSRQSQLETDVALKLLIANGTHTAIAHSLALLGHPETTILSTKDPGNLFMNYLESLVNNQIVPAATASVTTNDEALEVWSDWKARLKHPTFGLSTFFITQNGAVKGGIRWGDTIRELLKYDPGGSDSKVSVSFAFAYAALLRWLTPSEMSGEHTHDYIFKGWLDQNSVSAARHEGNKEHDQTMYADGLSYNIVQGWYEFKCDLLVRTKQGKDMILPHVLRQCHGKQPSGCVDAVWAYLIADKGGGLGYVESTPGFNTLVCAVATLYARLLSGDGIYAILQELSKIGYDSSCHFLMDGESAVSVSLVSGFKAGVPLRYHPSPVPDDSRLMHLPVDIESATATTLAEVAAAEVIDLHTHLLPPSHGALCLWGIDEILTYHYLVAEYFMTVPASITPESFYDMPKQQQADLIWQALFIDRSPLSEACRGVITTLKSLGLSEEISNRDLQAIRKYYSEYQSRGESGSAAFCENVFRVSGVRYAIMTNIPFSQVEAQYWRGPKQQSFSKRFRSALRVDPLLAGDVKTIEAALKASGYEYSLEGARQYLRDWVDTMKPEYMMASTPHDFVFEEGSLAGFANKTSVNTAAMYEPFAFATAGSAIKGTTCNGTEDDAPSVVNEHSDFLGEVLMKVCEELDLPVALKIGAHRGVNPRLKDAGDGVVAFADAGLLGRLCTKFPKVRFLATFLSRSNQHEAVVLASKFRNLHLYGCWWFCNNPSIIQEITSMRIEMLGTAFTAQHSDARVLDQLLYKWPHSRGVIAAVLAEQYEKLILSGWAPTRGEIRRDVQRLFGKSYEEFMGKSFVASS
;
A
#
# COMPACT_ATOMS: atom_id res chain seq x y z
N MET A 1 55.95 25.70 -44.70
CA MET A 1 55.77 25.02 -43.41
C MET A 1 55.04 23.72 -43.68
N SER A 2 55.71 22.58 -43.49
CA SER A 2 55.15 21.24 -43.69
C SER A 2 54.04 20.98 -42.67
N THR A 3 52.83 20.68 -43.14
CA THR A 3 51.78 20.02 -42.34
C THR A 3 52.37 18.77 -41.67
N PRO A 4 52.21 18.57 -40.36
CA PRO A 4 52.70 17.37 -39.72
C PRO A 4 52.02 16.15 -40.34
N SER A 5 52.80 15.13 -40.70
CA SER A 5 52.33 13.80 -41.07
C SER A 5 51.30 13.33 -40.02
N ARG A 6 50.06 13.12 -40.43
CA ARG A 6 48.95 12.75 -39.56
C ARG A 6 49.05 11.25 -39.25
N THR A 7 49.29 10.90 -37.99
CA THR A 7 49.41 9.52 -37.51
C THR A 7 48.10 8.75 -37.74
N THR A 8 48.09 7.75 -38.63
CA THR A 8 46.90 6.92 -38.96
C THR A 8 46.74 5.68 -38.07
N HIS A 9 47.81 5.30 -37.37
CA HIS A 9 47.86 4.23 -36.37
C HIS A 9 49.03 4.48 -35.41
N TRP A 10 49.01 3.88 -34.23
CA TRP A 10 50.10 3.95 -33.26
C TRP A 10 50.56 2.53 -32.86
N LEU A 11 51.88 2.32 -32.82
CA LEU A 11 52.56 1.08 -32.44
C LEU A 11 53.77 1.42 -31.55
N PRO A 12 54.18 0.54 -30.61
CA PRO A 12 55.34 0.78 -29.74
C PRO A 12 56.68 0.92 -30.49
N SER A 13 57.56 1.80 -30.01
CA SER A 13 58.86 2.10 -30.62
C SER A 13 59.97 1.08 -30.28
N SER A 14 59.82 -0.15 -30.77
CA SER A 14 60.90 -1.12 -31.05
C SER A 14 60.36 -2.19 -32.00
N SER A 15 60.03 -1.77 -33.22
CA SER A 15 59.45 -2.62 -34.25
C SER A 15 60.53 -3.34 -35.07
N SER A 16 61.41 -4.13 -34.45
CA SER A 16 61.99 -5.25 -35.19
C SER A 16 60.95 -6.37 -35.14
N MET A 17 60.38 -6.73 -36.28
CA MET A 17 59.29 -7.72 -36.39
C MET A 17 59.67 -9.15 -35.94
N ASP A 18 60.86 -9.34 -35.37
CA ASP A 18 61.41 -10.62 -34.95
C ASP A 18 61.47 -10.82 -33.43
N ASP A 19 61.12 -9.82 -32.62
CA ASP A 19 61.07 -9.98 -31.17
C ASP A 19 59.75 -10.66 -30.73
N ASP A 20 59.86 -11.78 -30.02
CA ASP A 20 58.70 -12.58 -29.56
C ASP A 20 57.83 -11.78 -28.57
N ASP A 21 58.39 -10.75 -27.92
CA ASP A 21 57.75 -9.95 -26.86
C ASP A 21 56.80 -8.84 -27.33
N PHE A 22 56.75 -8.51 -28.62
CA PHE A 22 55.91 -7.43 -29.18
C PHE A 22 54.77 -7.93 -30.09
N ARG A 23 54.42 -9.22 -30.01
CA ARG A 23 53.44 -9.84 -30.91
C ARG A 23 51.99 -9.64 -30.47
N VAL A 24 51.20 -8.89 -31.23
CA VAL A 24 49.75 -8.78 -31.02
C VAL A 24 49.07 -10.13 -31.27
N ASP A 25 48.39 -10.67 -30.27
CA ASP A 25 47.69 -11.97 -30.30
C ASP A 25 46.21 -11.86 -29.90
N SER A 26 45.74 -10.64 -29.63
CA SER A 26 44.36 -10.31 -29.33
C SER A 26 44.02 -8.93 -29.89
N LEU A 27 42.77 -8.76 -30.33
CA LEU A 27 42.33 -7.51 -30.97
C LEU A 27 40.98 -7.09 -30.39
N CYS A 28 40.84 -5.83 -30.02
CA CYS A 28 39.65 -5.29 -29.38
C CYS A 28 39.01 -4.21 -30.25
N PHE A 29 37.86 -4.51 -30.85
CA PHE A 29 37.04 -3.55 -31.57
C PHE A 29 36.17 -2.76 -30.59
N GLY A 30 36.65 -1.59 -30.19
CA GLY A 30 36.05 -0.78 -29.14
C GLY A 30 37.10 -0.15 -28.24
N THR A 31 36.86 1.07 -27.77
CA THR A 31 37.69 1.77 -26.76
C THR A 31 36.85 2.28 -25.59
N GLY A 32 35.70 1.64 -25.34
CA GLY A 32 34.81 1.97 -24.24
C GLY A 32 35.45 1.75 -22.87
N ARG A 33 34.87 2.40 -21.84
CA ARG A 33 35.38 2.37 -20.46
C ARG A 33 35.46 0.95 -19.89
N PHE A 34 34.40 0.17 -20.04
CA PHE A 34 34.37 -1.21 -19.56
C PHE A 34 35.42 -2.09 -20.23
N LEU A 35 35.51 -2.06 -21.56
CA LEU A 35 36.51 -2.83 -22.30
C LEU A 35 37.93 -2.50 -21.84
N ARG A 36 38.23 -1.21 -21.63
CA ARG A 36 39.55 -0.74 -21.18
C ARG A 36 39.83 -0.98 -19.69
N ALA A 37 38.80 -1.07 -18.86
CA ALA A 37 38.93 -1.29 -17.41
C ALA A 37 38.79 -2.77 -16.99
N VAL A 38 38.25 -3.64 -17.84
CA VAL A 38 38.00 -5.05 -17.49
C VAL A 38 38.60 -5.99 -18.52
N LEU A 39 38.03 -6.05 -19.74
CA LEU A 39 38.45 -7.05 -20.73
C LEU A 39 39.95 -6.94 -21.06
N VAL A 40 40.43 -5.76 -21.45
CA VAL A 40 41.83 -5.56 -21.84
C VAL A 40 42.79 -5.87 -20.69
N PRO A 41 42.61 -5.35 -19.46
CA PRO A 41 43.42 -5.75 -18.30
C PRO A 41 43.41 -7.26 -18.05
N SER A 42 42.26 -7.94 -18.16
CA SER A 42 42.16 -9.39 -17.99
C SER A 42 42.94 -10.16 -19.06
N LEU A 43 42.88 -9.73 -20.32
CA LEU A 43 43.66 -10.32 -21.41
C LEU A 43 45.17 -10.17 -21.15
N ILE A 44 45.61 -8.99 -20.72
CA ILE A 44 47.02 -8.69 -20.44
C ILE A 44 47.54 -9.55 -19.28
N LYS A 45 46.79 -9.63 -18.17
CA LYS A 45 47.18 -10.45 -17.02
C LYS A 45 47.15 -11.95 -17.35
N ALA A 46 46.37 -12.37 -18.35
CA ALA A 46 46.40 -13.72 -18.91
C ALA A 46 47.58 -13.97 -19.88
N GLY A 47 48.44 -12.98 -20.12
CA GLY A 47 49.63 -13.06 -20.98
C GLY A 47 49.40 -12.70 -22.44
N LEU A 48 48.23 -12.14 -22.78
CA LEU A 48 47.92 -11.69 -24.14
C LEU A 48 48.34 -10.23 -24.37
N ARG A 49 48.53 -9.87 -25.63
CA ARG A 49 49.01 -8.56 -26.07
C ARG A 49 47.96 -7.90 -26.97
N PRO A 50 46.99 -7.16 -26.39
CA PRO A 50 45.87 -6.60 -27.13
C PRO A 50 46.22 -5.32 -27.88
N ALA A 51 45.70 -5.22 -29.11
CA ALA A 51 45.59 -3.96 -29.86
C ALA A 51 44.13 -3.48 -29.87
N LEU A 52 43.90 -2.17 -29.81
CA LEU A 52 42.57 -1.56 -29.71
C LEU A 52 42.23 -0.79 -30.97
N ILE A 53 41.01 -0.96 -31.46
CA ILE A 53 40.46 -0.27 -32.64
C ILE A 53 39.29 0.59 -32.19
N GLN A 54 39.40 1.90 -32.33
CA GLN A 54 38.30 2.82 -32.05
C GLN A 54 37.27 2.79 -33.20
N PRO A 55 36.00 2.37 -32.98
CA PRO A 55 35.03 2.21 -34.06
C PRO A 55 34.61 3.53 -34.73
N ARG A 56 34.57 4.63 -33.96
CA ARG A 56 34.19 5.98 -34.41
C ARG A 56 35.09 7.01 -33.73
N GLY A 57 35.48 8.05 -34.48
CA GLY A 57 36.40 9.08 -33.98
C GLY A 57 37.85 8.58 -33.85
N ARG A 58 38.74 9.48 -33.41
CA ARG A 58 40.20 9.24 -33.36
C ARG A 58 40.82 9.50 -31.98
N THR A 59 40.01 9.86 -30.99
CA THR A 59 40.48 10.36 -29.69
C THR A 59 41.42 9.41 -28.97
N PHE A 60 41.17 8.10 -29.01
CA PHE A 60 42.02 7.12 -28.33
C PHE A 60 43.35 6.91 -29.06
N LEU A 61 43.33 6.83 -30.39
CA LEU A 61 44.54 6.78 -31.22
C LEU A 61 45.40 8.02 -30.99
N GLU A 62 44.79 9.20 -31.02
CA GLU A 62 45.48 10.48 -30.82
C GLU A 62 46.04 10.60 -29.40
N TYR A 63 45.30 10.11 -28.40
CA TYR A 63 45.77 10.02 -27.02
C TYR A 63 47.05 9.19 -26.95
N MET A 64 47.03 7.93 -27.42
CA MET A 64 48.20 7.05 -27.36
C MET A 64 49.41 7.62 -28.12
N ALA A 65 49.18 8.19 -29.29
CA ALA A 65 50.24 8.82 -30.09
C ALA A 65 50.83 10.09 -29.44
N ALA A 66 50.08 10.76 -28.57
CA ALA A 66 50.56 11.93 -27.82
C ALA A 66 51.33 11.53 -26.56
N THR A 67 50.87 10.51 -25.82
CA THR A 67 51.56 10.02 -24.62
C THR A 67 52.96 9.52 -24.94
N ASP A 68 53.12 8.84 -26.08
CA ASP A 68 54.39 8.28 -26.56
C ASP A 68 55.41 9.37 -26.98
N ARG A 69 54.93 10.51 -27.49
CA ARG A 69 55.79 11.68 -27.81
C ARG A 69 56.25 12.43 -26.56
N ASN A 70 55.44 12.44 -25.51
CA ASN A 70 55.77 13.15 -24.27
C ASN A 70 56.72 12.33 -23.38
N SER A 71 56.64 11.00 -23.40
CA SER A 71 57.60 10.12 -22.72
C SER A 71 59.02 10.20 -23.31
N SER A 72 59.13 10.49 -24.61
CA SER A 72 60.40 10.63 -25.33
C SER A 72 61.06 12.02 -25.22
N GLN A 73 60.38 13.05 -24.71
CA GLN A 73 60.94 14.40 -24.50
C GLN A 73 61.50 14.65 -23.09
N ASN A 74 61.12 13.85 -22.08
CA ASN A 74 61.48 14.09 -20.67
C ASN A 74 62.78 13.38 -20.19
N THR A 75 63.50 12.67 -21.04
CA THR A 75 64.72 11.91 -20.67
C THR A 75 65.97 12.50 -21.32
N SER A 76 66.36 13.73 -20.93
CA SER A 76 67.61 14.34 -21.40
C SER A 76 68.87 13.94 -20.61
N LYS A 77 68.80 12.97 -19.68
CA LYS A 77 69.97 12.40 -18.97
C LYS A 77 69.75 10.95 -18.52
N ALA A 78 69.85 9.99 -19.43
CA ALA A 78 70.38 8.64 -19.16
C ALA A 78 70.49 7.85 -20.48
N THR A 79 71.70 7.45 -20.83
CA THR A 79 72.00 6.48 -21.89
C THR A 79 71.48 5.10 -21.50
N THR A 80 70.25 4.79 -21.91
CA THR A 80 69.68 3.49 -22.31
C THR A 80 68.22 3.80 -22.66
N ALA A 81 67.85 3.67 -23.94
CA ALA A 81 66.48 3.84 -24.39
C ALA A 81 65.57 2.89 -23.59
N SER A 82 64.60 3.41 -22.84
CA SER A 82 63.60 2.59 -22.16
C SER A 82 62.65 2.02 -23.22
N SER A 83 62.98 0.81 -23.67
CA SER A 83 62.23 -0.04 -24.59
C SER A 83 61.00 -0.64 -23.91
N GLY A 84 59.88 0.08 -23.86
CA GLY A 84 58.63 -0.41 -23.26
C GLY A 84 57.37 0.00 -24.05
N PRO A 85 56.25 -0.73 -23.88
CA PRO A 85 54.95 -0.34 -24.46
C PRO A 85 54.46 0.99 -23.87
N SER A 86 53.71 1.80 -24.63
CA SER A 86 52.96 2.92 -24.01
C SER A 86 51.71 2.41 -23.30
N PHE A 87 51.26 3.20 -22.32
CA PHE A 87 50.21 2.83 -21.39
C PHE A 87 49.03 3.81 -21.47
N TYR A 88 47.84 3.32 -21.18
CA TYR A 88 46.71 4.17 -20.80
C TYR A 88 46.36 3.96 -19.32
N PRO A 89 46.03 5.02 -18.58
CA PRO A 89 45.68 4.89 -17.17
C PRO A 89 44.24 4.37 -16.99
N VAL A 90 44.03 3.58 -15.94
CA VAL A 90 42.73 3.19 -15.40
C VAL A 90 42.73 3.50 -13.91
N ASP A 91 41.79 4.34 -13.47
CA ASP A 91 41.65 4.74 -12.08
C ASP A 91 40.71 3.80 -11.35
N THR A 92 41.18 3.17 -10.27
CA THR A 92 40.33 2.47 -9.31
C THR A 92 40.17 3.36 -8.08
N VAL A 93 38.94 3.68 -7.71
CA VAL A 93 38.64 4.41 -6.47
C VAL A 93 38.48 3.38 -5.36
N GLU A 94 39.36 3.43 -4.37
CA GLU A 94 39.30 2.56 -3.21
C GLU A 94 38.22 3.02 -2.23
N VAL A 95 37.85 2.14 -1.30
CA VAL A 95 36.76 2.39 -0.33
C VAL A 95 37.04 3.61 0.55
N ASP A 96 38.32 3.91 0.84
CA ASP A 96 38.74 5.10 1.59
C ASP A 96 38.74 6.39 0.76
N GLY A 97 38.41 6.30 -0.54
CA GLY A 97 38.43 7.39 -1.51
C GLY A 97 39.78 7.69 -2.13
N SER A 98 40.84 6.98 -1.74
CA SER A 98 42.10 7.05 -2.47
C SER A 98 41.93 6.49 -3.89
N VAL A 99 42.70 7.00 -4.84
CA VAL A 99 42.64 6.58 -6.24
C VAL A 99 43.93 5.88 -6.60
N THR A 100 43.85 4.61 -6.97
CA THR A 100 44.95 3.82 -7.53
C THR A 100 44.88 3.86 -9.05
N THR A 101 45.94 4.32 -9.71
CA THR A 101 46.00 4.37 -11.18
C THR A 101 46.83 3.22 -11.72
N GLU A 102 46.19 2.25 -12.37
CA GLU A 102 46.87 1.18 -13.11
C GLU A 102 47.23 1.69 -14.51
N HIS A 103 48.51 1.66 -14.86
CA HIS A 103 48.97 1.96 -16.22
C HIS A 103 48.90 0.67 -17.06
N VAL A 104 47.86 0.57 -17.88
CA VAL A 104 47.56 -0.63 -18.67
C VAL A 104 48.32 -0.56 -20.01
N PRO A 105 49.18 -1.54 -20.33
CA PRO A 105 49.96 -1.53 -21.56
C PRO A 105 49.08 -1.76 -22.79
N CYS A 106 49.46 -1.18 -23.92
CA CYS A 106 48.78 -1.32 -25.19
C CYS A 106 49.79 -1.64 -26.31
N TRP A 107 49.48 -2.65 -27.14
CA TRP A 107 50.38 -3.09 -28.22
C TRP A 107 49.99 -2.54 -29.59
N GLY A 108 48.95 -1.73 -29.66
CA GLY A 108 48.58 -0.98 -30.86
C GLY A 108 47.27 -0.23 -30.68
N ALA A 109 47.20 0.98 -31.23
CA ALA A 109 45.99 1.78 -31.25
C ALA A 109 45.65 2.17 -32.69
N PHE A 110 44.39 1.96 -33.07
CA PHE A 110 43.88 2.18 -34.41
C PHE A 110 42.54 2.90 -34.35
N SER A 111 42.14 3.49 -35.48
CA SER A 111 40.84 4.13 -35.64
C SER A 111 40.16 3.63 -36.91
N MET A 112 38.83 3.57 -36.88
CA MET A 112 37.97 3.42 -38.05
C MET A 112 37.18 4.71 -38.35
N GLY A 113 37.55 5.81 -37.71
CA GLY A 113 36.83 7.09 -37.78
C GLY A 113 36.97 7.83 -39.11
N SER A 114 37.97 7.51 -39.94
CA SER A 114 38.11 8.03 -41.30
C SER A 114 38.51 6.93 -42.29
N LEU A 115 38.34 7.18 -43.60
CA LEU A 115 38.72 6.23 -44.64
C LEU A 115 40.22 5.89 -44.59
N ALA A 116 41.08 6.90 -44.42
CA ALA A 116 42.52 6.72 -44.34
C ALA A 116 42.95 5.87 -43.11
N ASP A 117 42.24 6.00 -41.98
CA ASP A 117 42.54 5.17 -40.80
C ASP A 117 42.10 3.71 -41.01
N LYS A 118 40.95 3.50 -41.70
CA LYS A 118 40.50 2.16 -42.09
C LYS A 118 41.49 1.49 -43.04
N GLU A 119 41.99 2.21 -44.04
CA GLU A 119 42.99 1.70 -44.98
C GLU A 119 44.29 1.34 -44.25
N ALA A 120 44.81 2.22 -43.40
CA ALA A 120 46.04 1.96 -42.64
C ALA A 120 45.94 0.73 -41.71
N LEU A 121 44.79 0.53 -41.05
CA LEU A 121 44.55 -0.68 -40.26
C LEU A 121 44.51 -1.94 -41.14
N MET A 122 43.82 -1.88 -42.29
CA MET A 122 43.71 -3.02 -43.21
C MET A 122 45.06 -3.38 -43.85
N ASP A 123 45.94 -2.39 -44.09
CA ASP A 123 47.30 -2.62 -44.58
C ASP A 123 48.22 -3.21 -43.50
N TRP A 124 48.00 -2.87 -42.23
CA TRP A 124 48.81 -3.38 -41.11
C TRP A 124 48.45 -4.81 -40.70
N LEU A 125 47.16 -5.18 -40.68
CA LEU A 125 46.70 -6.49 -40.20
C LEU A 125 47.40 -7.71 -40.85
N PRO A 126 47.73 -7.72 -42.16
CA PRO A 126 48.52 -8.79 -42.78
C PRO A 126 49.93 -8.99 -42.20
N SER A 127 50.50 -8.00 -41.51
CA SER A 127 51.81 -8.11 -40.85
C SER A 127 51.80 -9.00 -39.59
N LEU A 128 50.62 -9.40 -39.11
CA LEU A 128 50.48 -10.30 -37.98
C LEU A 128 50.96 -11.72 -38.35
N LYS A 129 52.10 -12.16 -37.80
CA LYS A 129 52.74 -13.47 -38.08
C LYS A 129 52.02 -14.69 -37.44
N LYS A 130 51.06 -14.50 -36.52
CA LYS A 130 50.31 -15.57 -35.84
C LYS A 130 48.81 -15.25 -35.81
N CYS A 131 47.99 -16.30 -35.71
CA CYS A 131 46.54 -16.17 -35.56
C CYS A 131 46.20 -15.46 -34.25
N ILE A 132 45.22 -14.55 -34.27
CA ILE A 132 44.66 -13.98 -33.05
C ILE A 132 43.88 -15.04 -32.26
N SER A 133 43.97 -14.99 -30.93
CA SER A 133 43.27 -15.93 -30.05
C SER A 133 41.94 -15.38 -29.55
N VAL A 134 41.88 -14.06 -29.29
CA VAL A 134 40.71 -13.38 -28.75
C VAL A 134 40.39 -12.13 -29.56
N PHE A 135 39.12 -11.95 -29.89
CA PHE A 135 38.58 -10.76 -30.54
C PHE A 135 37.50 -10.11 -29.65
N GLY A 136 37.87 -9.05 -28.93
CA GLY A 136 36.96 -8.31 -28.07
C GLY A 136 36.06 -7.37 -28.89
N VAL A 137 34.78 -7.30 -28.56
CA VAL A 137 33.79 -6.41 -29.18
C VAL A 137 33.19 -5.51 -28.10
N GLY A 138 33.60 -4.24 -28.09
CA GLY A 138 33.16 -3.20 -27.17
C GLY A 138 32.42 -2.09 -27.87
N VAL A 139 31.19 -2.40 -28.29
CA VAL A 139 30.22 -1.44 -28.82
C VAL A 139 28.99 -1.43 -27.92
N THR A 140 28.28 -0.31 -27.88
CA THR A 140 27.03 -0.19 -27.14
C THR A 140 25.91 -0.99 -27.81
N GLU A 141 24.79 -1.18 -27.12
CA GLU A 141 23.53 -1.71 -27.67
C GLU A 141 23.16 -1.07 -29.03
N ALA A 142 23.32 0.25 -29.17
CA ALA A 142 23.08 0.96 -30.44
C ALA A 142 24.00 0.47 -31.60
N GLY A 143 25.24 0.08 -31.28
CA GLY A 143 26.14 -0.57 -32.24
C GLY A 143 25.72 -1.98 -32.62
N LEU A 144 25.06 -2.69 -31.70
CA LEU A 144 24.53 -4.06 -31.87
C LEU A 144 23.06 -4.08 -32.32
N ALA A 145 22.44 -2.94 -32.62
CA ALA A 145 21.01 -2.87 -32.87
C ALA A 145 20.54 -3.64 -34.13
N SER A 146 21.40 -3.80 -35.14
CA SER A 146 21.10 -4.58 -36.35
C SER A 146 22.36 -4.91 -37.17
N VAL A 147 22.21 -5.78 -38.18
CA VAL A 147 23.26 -6.05 -39.19
C VAL A 147 23.64 -4.84 -40.03
N ASP A 148 22.78 -3.84 -40.10
CA ASP A 148 22.96 -2.68 -40.98
C ASP A 148 23.80 -1.58 -40.32
N THR A 149 24.09 -1.71 -39.02
CA THR A 149 24.97 -0.77 -38.32
C THR A 149 26.39 -0.83 -38.90
N GLN A 150 27.05 0.32 -38.94
CA GLN A 150 28.43 0.38 -39.42
C GLN A 150 29.39 -0.47 -38.57
N ALA A 151 29.12 -0.57 -37.26
CA ALA A 151 29.90 -1.40 -36.34
C ALA A 151 29.88 -2.89 -36.75
N MET A 152 28.70 -3.45 -37.06
CA MET A 152 28.60 -4.86 -37.45
C MET A 152 29.25 -5.12 -38.81
N LYS A 153 29.12 -4.17 -39.76
CA LYS A 153 29.81 -4.25 -41.06
C LYS A 153 31.34 -4.22 -40.90
N ASP A 154 31.85 -3.40 -39.99
CA ASP A 154 33.29 -3.28 -39.72
C ASP A 154 33.82 -4.54 -38.99
N VAL A 155 33.08 -5.09 -38.03
CA VAL A 155 33.41 -6.39 -37.40
C VAL A 155 33.46 -7.51 -38.43
N TYR A 156 32.45 -7.61 -39.32
CA TYR A 156 32.45 -8.58 -40.40
C TYR A 156 33.69 -8.44 -41.29
N LYS A 157 34.05 -7.20 -41.67
CA LYS A 157 35.21 -6.94 -42.53
C LYS A 157 36.54 -7.34 -41.87
N LEU A 158 36.67 -7.13 -40.56
CA LEU A 158 37.86 -7.58 -39.81
C LEU A 158 37.95 -9.12 -39.78
N LEU A 159 36.84 -9.82 -39.50
CA LEU A 159 36.82 -11.28 -39.52
C LEU A 159 37.06 -11.85 -40.93
N GLN A 160 36.53 -11.20 -41.96
CA GLN A 160 36.77 -11.55 -43.36
C GLN A 160 38.27 -11.43 -43.72
N LEU A 161 38.97 -10.43 -43.19
CA LEU A 161 40.40 -10.34 -43.39
C LEU A 161 41.15 -11.51 -42.75
N PHE A 162 40.76 -11.94 -41.55
CA PHE A 162 41.35 -13.13 -40.90
C PHE A 162 41.10 -14.40 -41.71
N GLN A 163 39.91 -14.54 -42.29
CA GLN A 163 39.57 -15.61 -43.21
C GLN A 163 40.51 -15.62 -44.42
N VAL A 164 40.76 -14.47 -45.04
CA VAL A 164 41.70 -14.34 -46.17
C VAL A 164 43.14 -14.69 -45.76
N LEU A 165 43.63 -14.18 -44.63
CA LEU A 165 44.99 -14.44 -44.15
C LEU A 165 45.22 -15.92 -43.80
N LEU A 166 44.20 -16.58 -43.26
CA LEU A 166 44.24 -18.02 -43.00
C LEU A 166 44.27 -18.84 -44.30
N GLN A 167 43.49 -18.44 -45.32
CA GLN A 167 43.48 -19.09 -46.63
C GLN A 167 44.80 -18.91 -47.40
N GLN A 168 45.45 -17.75 -47.27
CA GLN A 168 46.75 -17.46 -47.87
C GLN A 168 47.93 -18.20 -47.20
N GLY A 169 47.68 -18.91 -46.09
CA GLY A 169 48.71 -19.64 -45.35
C GLY A 169 49.66 -18.74 -44.56
N THR A 170 49.39 -17.44 -44.48
CA THR A 170 50.16 -16.47 -43.71
C THR A 170 50.00 -16.69 -42.21
N TRP A 171 48.87 -17.25 -41.78
CA TRP A 171 48.61 -17.63 -40.39
C TRP A 171 48.74 -19.14 -40.17
N MET A 172 49.42 -19.51 -39.08
CA MET A 172 49.45 -20.90 -38.62
C MET A 172 48.08 -21.31 -38.07
N ARG A 173 47.52 -22.42 -38.58
CA ARG A 173 46.33 -23.05 -38.02
C ARG A 173 46.60 -23.48 -36.57
N THR A 174 45.88 -22.88 -35.64
CA THR A 174 45.87 -23.25 -34.22
C THR A 174 44.83 -24.34 -33.96
N LYS A 175 45.04 -25.17 -32.93
CA LYS A 175 44.02 -26.14 -32.47
C LYS A 175 42.77 -25.46 -31.86
N ARG A 176 42.86 -24.19 -31.48
CA ARG A 176 41.79 -23.39 -30.88
C ARG A 176 41.22 -22.39 -31.87
N LYS A 177 39.91 -22.12 -31.75
CA LYS A 177 39.17 -21.11 -32.53
C LYS A 177 39.42 -19.70 -32.00
N ILE A 178 39.18 -18.69 -32.85
CA ILE A 178 39.16 -17.27 -32.47
C ILE A 178 37.95 -17.04 -31.55
N CYS A 179 38.19 -16.63 -30.31
CA CYS A 179 37.15 -16.35 -29.33
C CYS A 179 36.66 -14.92 -29.45
N VAL A 180 35.44 -14.72 -29.94
CA VAL A 180 34.79 -13.41 -30.01
C VAL A 180 34.04 -13.16 -28.70
N ILE A 181 34.40 -12.10 -27.98
CA ILE A 181 33.82 -11.73 -26.68
C ILE A 181 33.11 -10.38 -26.80
N CYS A 182 31.80 -10.36 -26.58
CA CYS A 182 31.05 -9.11 -26.44
C CYS A 182 31.20 -8.54 -25.02
N THR A 183 31.27 -7.22 -24.89
CA THR A 183 31.32 -6.51 -23.59
C THR A 183 30.09 -5.65 -23.33
N ASP A 184 28.98 -5.97 -23.99
CA ASP A 184 27.65 -5.40 -23.72
C ASP A 184 26.74 -6.46 -23.06
N ASN A 185 25.72 -6.04 -22.31
CA ASN A 185 24.83 -6.93 -21.55
C ASN A 185 23.53 -7.27 -22.29
N ILE A 186 23.48 -7.14 -23.62
CA ILE A 186 22.31 -7.64 -24.38
C ILE A 186 22.17 -9.16 -24.20
N PRO A 187 20.93 -9.70 -24.12
CA PRO A 187 20.71 -11.14 -23.99
C PRO A 187 21.37 -11.93 -25.14
N SER A 188 22.06 -13.02 -24.79
CA SER A 188 22.74 -13.90 -25.76
C SER A 188 23.62 -13.16 -26.76
N ASN A 189 24.41 -12.19 -26.27
CA ASN A 189 25.22 -11.29 -27.08
C ASN A 189 26.16 -11.99 -28.09
N GLY A 190 26.70 -13.16 -27.75
CA GLY A 190 27.53 -13.99 -28.64
C GLY A 190 26.70 -14.58 -29.78
N ASP A 191 25.53 -15.13 -29.48
CA ASP A 191 24.62 -15.68 -30.49
C ASP A 191 24.09 -14.60 -31.44
N VAL A 192 23.77 -13.42 -30.91
CA VAL A 192 23.35 -12.25 -31.70
C VAL A 192 24.46 -11.85 -32.68
N LEU A 193 25.70 -11.71 -32.20
CA LEU A 193 26.85 -11.40 -33.05
C LEU A 193 27.06 -12.47 -34.12
N ARG A 194 27.01 -13.76 -33.75
CA ARG A 194 27.12 -14.88 -34.70
C ARG A 194 26.05 -14.79 -35.79
N GLY A 195 24.79 -14.60 -35.39
CA GLY A 195 23.66 -14.46 -36.31
C GLY A 195 23.85 -13.31 -37.30
N TYR A 196 24.35 -12.17 -36.82
CA TYR A 196 24.66 -11.03 -37.69
C TYR A 196 25.78 -11.32 -38.68
N MET A 197 26.87 -11.96 -38.25
CA MET A 197 27.97 -12.29 -39.16
C MET A 197 27.52 -13.26 -40.26
N ILE A 198 26.71 -14.27 -39.91
CA ILE A 198 26.11 -15.21 -40.87
C ILE A 198 25.14 -14.50 -41.81
N GLN A 199 24.28 -13.62 -41.30
CA GLN A 199 23.34 -12.90 -42.15
C GLN A 199 24.07 -11.98 -43.14
N ILE A 200 25.18 -11.35 -42.73
CA ILE A 200 26.00 -10.53 -43.63
C ILE A 200 26.69 -11.39 -44.69
N SER A 201 27.22 -12.57 -44.35
CA SER A 201 27.84 -13.48 -45.34
C SER A 201 26.83 -13.97 -46.36
N GLN A 202 25.63 -14.35 -45.91
CA GLN A 202 24.53 -14.78 -46.78
C GLN A 202 24.08 -13.68 -47.74
N ARG A 203 23.90 -12.44 -47.24
CA ARG A 203 23.58 -11.27 -48.08
C ARG A 203 24.65 -11.00 -49.14
N ARG A 204 25.91 -11.29 -48.83
CA ARG A 204 27.07 -11.13 -49.74
C ARG A 204 27.36 -12.37 -50.60
N LYS A 205 26.67 -13.49 -50.36
CA LYS A 205 26.93 -14.81 -50.98
C LYS A 205 28.37 -15.30 -50.76
N ASP A 206 28.93 -15.03 -49.58
CA ASP A 206 30.31 -15.36 -49.21
C ASP A 206 30.39 -16.73 -48.49
N VAL A 207 30.34 -17.81 -49.27
CA VAL A 207 30.36 -19.20 -48.78
C VAL A 207 31.66 -19.51 -48.03
N THR A 208 32.77 -18.88 -48.44
CA THR A 208 34.06 -19.07 -47.78
C THR A 208 34.08 -18.49 -46.37
N MET A 209 33.40 -17.35 -46.16
CA MET A 209 33.25 -16.76 -44.84
C MET A 209 32.35 -17.60 -43.94
N GLU A 210 31.28 -18.20 -44.45
CA GLU A 210 30.42 -19.10 -43.67
C GLU A 210 31.21 -20.28 -43.11
N SER A 211 32.00 -20.94 -43.97
CA SER A 211 32.89 -22.04 -43.56
C SER A 211 33.92 -21.59 -42.52
N PHE A 212 34.48 -20.39 -42.68
CA PHE A 212 35.43 -19.83 -41.73
C PHE A 212 34.79 -19.56 -40.36
N LEU A 213 33.63 -18.91 -40.32
CA LEU A 213 32.90 -18.60 -39.09
C LEU A 213 32.52 -19.87 -38.32
N GLU A 214 32.17 -20.94 -39.01
CA GLU A 214 31.84 -22.23 -38.39
C GLU A 214 33.07 -22.96 -37.84
N GLN A 215 34.13 -23.04 -38.63
CA GLN A 215 35.30 -23.89 -38.31
C GLN A 215 36.34 -23.20 -37.44
N ASN A 216 36.46 -21.87 -37.51
CA ASN A 216 37.60 -21.15 -36.93
C ASN A 216 37.21 -20.06 -35.92
N VAL A 217 35.93 -19.75 -35.76
CA VAL A 217 35.45 -18.71 -34.84
C VAL A 217 34.45 -19.29 -33.84
N VAL A 218 34.52 -18.84 -32.59
CA VAL A 218 33.49 -19.09 -31.57
C VAL A 218 33.04 -17.76 -30.99
N PHE A 219 31.73 -17.55 -30.94
CA PHE A 219 31.13 -16.36 -30.36
C PHE A 219 30.65 -16.70 -28.97
N LEU A 220 31.31 -16.15 -27.95
CA LEU A 220 31.04 -16.50 -26.55
C LEU A 220 29.96 -15.57 -26.00
N ASN A 221 28.92 -16.16 -25.44
CA ASN A 221 27.96 -15.42 -24.63
C ASN A 221 28.63 -14.96 -23.33
N SER A 222 28.37 -13.72 -22.93
CA SER A 222 29.00 -13.11 -21.76
C SER A 222 28.03 -12.32 -20.90
N MET A 223 28.41 -12.14 -19.63
CA MET A 223 27.81 -11.18 -18.71
C MET A 223 28.93 -10.30 -18.16
N VAL A 224 28.69 -8.99 -18.11
CA VAL A 224 29.68 -8.01 -17.64
C VAL A 224 29.14 -7.17 -16.49
N ASP A 225 29.94 -6.98 -15.43
CA ASP A 225 29.54 -6.25 -14.22
C ASP A 225 30.70 -5.53 -13.54
N ARG A 226 30.82 -4.23 -13.79
CA ARG A 226 31.70 -3.33 -13.04
C ARG A 226 31.18 -1.91 -13.19
N ILE A 227 31.09 -1.18 -12.09
CA ILE A 227 30.74 0.23 -12.12
C ILE A 227 31.91 0.99 -12.76
N THR A 228 31.62 1.71 -13.84
CA THR A 228 32.59 2.54 -14.55
C THR A 228 32.05 3.94 -14.81
N SER A 229 32.90 4.92 -14.58
CA SER A 229 32.75 6.34 -14.93
C SER A 229 34.07 6.81 -15.54
N GLU A 230 34.34 8.11 -15.53
CA GLU A 230 35.58 8.69 -16.06
C GLU A 230 36.20 9.69 -15.11
N ARG A 231 37.51 9.89 -15.24
CA ARG A 231 38.20 10.98 -14.56
C ARG A 231 37.68 12.31 -15.10
N GLU A 232 37.41 13.23 -14.19
CA GLU A 232 37.00 14.59 -14.54
C GLU A 232 38.03 15.24 -15.48
N HIS A 233 37.52 16.01 -16.46
CA HIS A 233 38.32 16.66 -17.50
C HIS A 233 39.16 15.73 -18.39
N SER A 234 38.99 14.39 -18.31
CA SER A 234 39.68 13.45 -19.20
C SER A 234 38.94 13.19 -20.53
N ASN A 235 37.71 13.68 -20.67
CA ASN A 235 36.86 13.45 -21.84
C ASN A 235 36.75 11.94 -22.19
N GLY A 236 36.47 11.12 -21.18
CA GLY A 236 36.41 9.67 -21.28
C GLY A 236 37.73 8.93 -21.53
N MET A 237 38.89 9.62 -21.59
CA MET A 237 40.18 8.96 -21.88
C MET A 237 40.75 8.19 -20.70
N VAL A 238 40.40 8.52 -19.48
CA VAL A 238 40.79 7.75 -18.30
C VAL A 238 39.56 7.12 -17.68
N PRO A 239 39.32 5.81 -17.90
CA PRO A 239 38.27 5.08 -17.19
C PRO A 239 38.51 5.16 -15.69
N ARG A 240 37.44 5.44 -14.95
CA ARG A 240 37.41 5.43 -13.49
C ARG A 240 36.43 4.35 -13.03
N CYS A 241 36.78 3.54 -12.05
CA CYS A 241 35.98 2.39 -11.64
C CYS A 241 36.11 2.10 -10.15
N GLU A 242 35.19 1.30 -9.65
CA GLU A 242 35.29 0.65 -8.34
C GLU A 242 36.32 -0.51 -8.37
N PRO A 243 36.74 -1.05 -7.22
CA PRO A 243 37.57 -2.26 -7.17
C PRO A 243 36.95 -3.42 -7.95
N VAL A 244 37.78 -4.29 -8.53
CA VAL A 244 37.30 -5.37 -9.43
C VAL A 244 36.32 -6.29 -8.69
N PRO A 245 35.05 -6.41 -9.11
CA PRO A 245 34.08 -7.31 -8.48
C PRO A 245 34.44 -8.78 -8.71
N LYS A 246 33.94 -9.67 -7.84
CA LYS A 246 34.16 -11.13 -7.96
C LYS A 246 33.75 -11.70 -9.33
N LYS A 247 32.68 -11.18 -9.92
CA LYS A 247 32.12 -11.60 -11.22
C LYS A 247 32.06 -10.43 -12.21
N SER A 248 33.20 -9.84 -12.52
CA SER A 248 33.27 -8.71 -13.47
C SER A 248 33.07 -9.08 -14.93
N LEU A 249 33.54 -10.27 -15.33
CA LEU A 249 33.42 -10.81 -16.68
C LEU A 249 33.12 -12.31 -16.58
N VAL A 250 31.89 -12.69 -16.91
CA VAL A 250 31.47 -14.10 -16.96
C VAL A 250 31.35 -14.52 -18.42
N LEU A 251 31.97 -15.64 -18.79
CA LEU A 251 32.05 -16.15 -20.15
C LEU A 251 31.56 -17.59 -20.20
N LEU A 252 30.72 -17.93 -21.19
CA LEU A 252 30.37 -19.31 -21.49
C LEU A 252 31.32 -19.89 -22.53
N ASP A 253 32.09 -20.92 -22.15
CA ASP A 253 33.04 -21.61 -23.03
C ASP A 253 32.98 -23.14 -22.80
N PRO A 254 31.95 -23.83 -23.31
CA PRO A 254 31.74 -25.27 -23.09
C PRO A 254 32.87 -26.12 -23.68
N ASP A 255 33.49 -25.64 -24.76
CA ASP A 255 34.50 -26.37 -25.54
C ASP A 255 35.95 -26.00 -25.15
N SER A 256 36.13 -25.17 -24.12
CA SER A 256 37.47 -24.74 -23.64
C SER A 256 38.35 -24.10 -24.73
N ASN A 257 37.76 -23.24 -25.57
CA ASN A 257 38.49 -22.50 -26.60
C ASN A 257 39.31 -21.34 -26.03
N LEU A 258 38.89 -20.76 -24.89
CA LEU A 258 39.58 -19.66 -24.25
C LEU A 258 40.97 -20.06 -23.74
N PRO A 259 41.91 -19.11 -23.67
CA PRO A 259 43.18 -19.32 -22.98
C PRO A 259 42.98 -19.73 -21.50
N PRO A 260 43.57 -20.84 -21.02
CA PRO A 260 43.40 -21.32 -19.64
C PRO A 260 43.87 -20.33 -18.57
N THR A 261 44.81 -19.44 -18.90
CA THR A 261 45.29 -18.38 -18.01
C THR A 261 44.23 -17.31 -17.74
N LEU A 262 43.20 -17.21 -18.59
CA LEU A 262 42.14 -16.21 -18.45
C LEU A 262 41.19 -16.52 -17.28
N SER A 263 40.93 -17.80 -16.97
CA SER A 263 40.09 -18.20 -15.83
C SER A 263 40.73 -17.95 -14.47
N GLN A 264 42.04 -17.71 -14.42
CA GLN A 264 42.80 -17.44 -13.21
C GLN A 264 42.81 -15.95 -12.84
N GLN A 265 42.25 -15.10 -13.70
CA GLN A 265 42.30 -13.65 -13.51
C GLN A 265 41.22 -13.17 -12.55
N PRO A 266 41.54 -12.22 -11.65
CA PRO A 266 40.56 -11.65 -10.74
C PRO A 266 39.33 -11.11 -11.50
N GLY A 267 38.14 -11.47 -11.03
CA GLY A 267 36.87 -11.03 -11.61
C GLY A 267 36.45 -11.75 -12.89
N VAL A 268 37.22 -12.71 -13.40
CA VAL A 268 36.85 -13.51 -14.59
C VAL A 268 36.29 -14.87 -14.16
N VAL A 269 35.11 -15.22 -14.65
CA VAL A 269 34.47 -16.53 -14.38
C VAL A 269 34.13 -17.21 -15.69
N ILE A 270 34.63 -18.43 -15.89
CA ILE A 270 34.29 -19.25 -17.06
C ILE A 270 33.25 -20.29 -16.66
N ARG A 271 32.14 -20.34 -17.39
CA ARG A 271 31.08 -21.34 -17.27
C ARG A 271 31.20 -22.36 -18.39
N SER A 272 30.95 -23.62 -18.07
CA SER A 272 30.92 -24.72 -19.06
C SER A 272 29.51 -25.06 -19.52
N ARG A 273 28.47 -24.55 -18.84
CA ARG A 273 27.07 -24.81 -19.17
C ARG A 273 26.29 -23.51 -19.28
N GLN A 274 25.42 -23.45 -20.29
CA GLN A 274 24.53 -22.32 -20.57
C GLN A 274 23.70 -21.92 -19.33
N SER A 275 23.15 -22.91 -18.62
CA SER A 275 22.34 -22.66 -17.41
C SER A 275 23.08 -21.90 -16.31
N GLN A 276 24.40 -22.06 -16.19
CA GLN A 276 25.18 -21.32 -15.18
C GLN A 276 25.32 -19.84 -15.55
N LEU A 277 25.53 -19.53 -16.83
CA LEU A 277 25.55 -18.15 -17.30
C LEU A 277 24.17 -17.51 -17.16
N GLU A 278 23.10 -18.25 -17.46
CA GLU A 278 21.73 -17.79 -17.27
C GLU A 278 21.42 -17.45 -15.81
N THR A 279 21.85 -18.28 -14.85
CA THR A 279 21.77 -17.97 -13.42
C THR A 279 22.54 -16.70 -13.06
N ASP A 280 23.78 -16.55 -13.53
CA ASP A 280 24.60 -15.35 -13.27
C ASP A 280 23.95 -14.07 -13.83
N VAL A 281 23.43 -14.13 -15.06
CA VAL A 281 22.70 -13.03 -15.69
C VAL A 281 21.44 -12.71 -14.89
N ALA A 282 20.59 -13.71 -14.61
CA ALA A 282 19.35 -13.52 -13.88
C ALA A 282 19.59 -12.86 -12.51
N LEU A 283 20.57 -13.34 -11.73
CA LEU A 283 20.89 -12.76 -10.42
C LEU A 283 21.35 -11.30 -10.51
N LYS A 284 22.17 -10.96 -11.50
CA LYS A 284 22.56 -9.58 -11.74
C LYS A 284 21.36 -8.70 -12.14
N LEU A 285 20.48 -9.20 -13.00
CA LEU A 285 19.30 -8.43 -13.43
C LEU A 285 18.35 -8.18 -12.25
N LEU A 286 18.10 -9.20 -11.42
CA LEU A 286 17.16 -9.16 -10.30
C LEU A 286 17.71 -8.39 -9.10
N ILE A 287 18.92 -8.71 -8.64
CA ILE A 287 19.48 -8.14 -7.42
C ILE A 287 20.15 -6.81 -7.72
N ALA A 288 21.20 -6.81 -8.54
CA ALA A 288 21.97 -5.59 -8.78
C ALA A 288 21.13 -4.54 -9.50
N ASN A 289 20.68 -4.85 -10.72
CA ASN A 289 19.94 -3.87 -11.52
C ASN A 289 18.52 -3.60 -10.97
N GLY A 290 17.88 -4.60 -10.34
CA GLY A 290 16.56 -4.45 -9.74
C GLY A 290 16.53 -3.51 -8.55
N THR A 291 17.44 -3.69 -7.59
CA THR A 291 17.57 -2.76 -6.46
C THR A 291 18.00 -1.37 -6.91
N HIS A 292 18.93 -1.30 -7.86
CA HIS A 292 19.42 -0.04 -8.36
C HIS A 292 18.35 0.78 -9.08
N THR A 293 17.49 0.12 -9.86
CA THR A 293 16.31 0.76 -10.48
C THR A 293 15.31 1.25 -9.42
N ALA A 294 15.15 0.51 -8.32
CA ALA A 294 14.18 0.81 -7.27
C ALA A 294 14.52 2.09 -6.49
N ILE A 295 15.83 2.38 -6.33
CA ILE A 295 16.27 3.62 -5.67
C ILE A 295 16.57 4.77 -6.63
N ALA A 296 17.02 4.51 -7.86
CA ALA A 296 17.53 5.56 -8.74
C ALA A 296 16.47 6.62 -9.09
N HIS A 297 15.23 6.21 -9.35
CA HIS A 297 14.13 7.14 -9.62
C HIS A 297 13.84 8.03 -8.41
N SER A 298 13.81 7.46 -7.21
CA SER A 298 13.61 8.19 -5.96
C SER A 298 14.73 9.19 -5.68
N LEU A 299 15.98 8.77 -5.82
CA LEU A 299 17.14 9.64 -5.61
C LEU A 299 17.20 10.76 -6.66
N ALA A 300 16.94 10.45 -7.92
CA ALA A 300 16.90 11.44 -8.99
C ALA A 300 15.77 12.46 -8.78
N LEU A 301 14.56 12.03 -8.39
CA LEU A 301 13.44 12.91 -8.04
C LEU A 301 13.76 13.84 -6.87
N LEU A 302 14.56 13.37 -5.91
CA LEU A 302 15.07 14.16 -4.78
C LEU A 302 16.24 15.07 -5.14
N GLY A 303 16.69 15.08 -6.40
CA GLY A 303 17.81 15.90 -6.85
C GLY A 303 19.18 15.39 -6.43
N HIS A 304 19.31 14.13 -5.99
CA HIS A 304 20.62 13.53 -5.69
C HIS A 304 21.22 12.97 -6.98
N PRO A 305 22.30 13.57 -7.53
CA PRO A 305 22.84 13.17 -8.83
C PRO A 305 23.61 11.85 -8.80
N GLU A 306 24.07 11.40 -7.62
CA GLU A 306 24.89 10.21 -7.45
C GLU A 306 24.38 9.30 -6.32
N THR A 307 24.67 8.00 -6.43
CA THR A 307 24.31 7.00 -5.41
C THR A 307 25.17 7.03 -4.15
N THR A 308 26.23 7.84 -4.09
CA THR A 308 27.12 7.98 -2.92
C THR A 308 26.36 8.37 -1.65
N ILE A 309 25.20 9.03 -1.79
CA ILE A 309 24.29 9.37 -0.68
C ILE A 309 23.88 8.14 0.16
N LEU A 310 23.87 6.93 -0.41
CA LEU A 310 23.55 5.68 0.30
C LEU A 310 24.58 5.29 1.37
N SER A 311 25.79 5.84 1.30
CA SER A 311 26.84 5.64 2.31
C SER A 311 26.62 6.48 3.58
N THR A 312 25.78 7.52 3.50
CA THR A 312 25.53 8.44 4.61
C THR A 312 24.63 7.84 5.68
N LYS A 313 24.73 8.35 6.92
CA LYS A 313 23.88 7.88 8.03
C LYS A 313 22.41 8.25 7.82
N ASP A 314 22.15 9.46 7.35
CA ASP A 314 20.83 9.99 7.00
C ASP A 314 21.04 10.90 5.79
N PRO A 315 20.38 10.67 4.65
CA PRO A 315 19.28 9.73 4.38
C PRO A 315 19.69 8.30 3.98
N GLY A 316 20.99 8.00 3.87
CA GLY A 316 21.45 6.73 3.29
C GLY A 316 20.90 5.47 3.98
N ASN A 317 20.85 5.43 5.32
CA ASN A 317 20.29 4.29 6.05
C ASN A 317 18.80 4.04 5.75
N LEU A 318 18.00 5.09 5.51
CA LEU A 318 16.58 4.93 5.22
C LEU A 318 16.37 4.14 3.92
N PHE A 319 17.11 4.52 2.86
CA PHE A 319 17.08 3.82 1.58
C PHE A 319 17.71 2.43 1.65
N MET A 320 18.79 2.26 2.42
CA MET A 320 19.40 0.94 2.59
C MET A 320 18.49 -0.03 3.35
N ASN A 321 17.76 0.43 4.37
CA ASN A 321 16.77 -0.39 5.07
C ASN A 321 15.62 -0.80 4.15
N TYR A 322 15.16 0.13 3.30
CA TYR A 322 14.18 -0.16 2.25
C TYR A 322 14.69 -1.25 1.29
N LEU A 323 15.91 -1.10 0.76
CA LEU A 323 16.51 -2.08 -0.14
C LEU A 323 16.77 -3.43 0.52
N GLU A 324 17.23 -3.45 1.76
CA GLU A 324 17.42 -4.69 2.52
C GLU A 324 16.12 -5.47 2.64
N SER A 325 15.01 -4.79 2.96
CA SER A 325 13.70 -5.44 2.99
C SER A 325 13.26 -5.92 1.61
N LEU A 326 13.39 -5.09 0.58
CA LEU A 326 13.01 -5.46 -0.80
C LEU A 326 13.77 -6.71 -1.26
N VAL A 327 15.06 -6.81 -0.96
CA VAL A 327 15.87 -7.96 -1.35
C VAL A 327 15.52 -9.19 -0.53
N ASN A 328 15.57 -9.09 0.79
CA ASN A 328 15.43 -10.24 1.68
C ASN A 328 14.01 -10.83 1.65
N ASN A 329 12.99 -9.99 1.51
CA ASN A 329 11.59 -10.41 1.66
C ASN A 329 10.86 -10.59 0.32
N GLN A 330 11.45 -10.15 -0.81
CA GLN A 330 10.77 -10.21 -2.11
C GLN A 330 11.67 -10.78 -3.22
N ILE A 331 12.82 -10.16 -3.49
CA ILE A 331 13.68 -10.56 -4.62
C ILE A 331 14.32 -11.93 -4.37
N VAL A 332 14.92 -12.16 -3.19
CA VAL A 332 15.57 -13.43 -2.86
C VAL A 332 14.55 -14.58 -2.83
N PRO A 333 13.39 -14.48 -2.14
CA PRO A 333 12.38 -15.54 -2.19
C PRO A 333 11.96 -15.92 -3.61
N ALA A 334 11.71 -14.95 -4.48
CA ALA A 334 11.35 -15.23 -5.88
C ALA A 334 12.51 -15.85 -6.68
N ALA A 335 13.73 -15.36 -6.49
CA ALA A 335 14.93 -15.93 -7.13
C ALA A 335 15.18 -17.37 -6.66
N THR A 336 14.91 -17.70 -5.40
CA THR A 336 15.10 -19.06 -4.88
C THR A 336 14.06 -20.06 -5.38
N ALA A 337 12.88 -19.59 -5.77
CA ALA A 337 11.84 -20.45 -6.33
C ALA A 337 12.16 -20.94 -7.75
N SER A 338 12.93 -20.15 -8.52
CA SER A 338 13.05 -20.36 -9.96
C SER A 338 14.46 -20.26 -10.55
N VAL A 339 15.43 -19.68 -9.85
CA VAL A 339 16.75 -19.31 -10.42
C VAL A 339 17.94 -19.95 -9.71
N THR A 340 17.99 -19.91 -8.38
CA THR A 340 19.20 -20.30 -7.61
C THR A 340 18.89 -20.75 -6.16
N THR A 341 19.91 -21.02 -5.34
CA THR A 341 19.82 -21.22 -3.90
C THR A 341 19.83 -19.89 -3.13
N ASN A 342 19.33 -19.91 -1.90
CA ASN A 342 19.28 -18.73 -1.04
C ASN A 342 20.68 -18.13 -0.77
N ASP A 343 21.67 -18.99 -0.53
CA ASP A 343 23.03 -18.56 -0.21
C ASP A 343 23.71 -17.84 -1.39
N GLU A 344 23.53 -18.34 -2.62
CA GLU A 344 24.09 -17.68 -3.80
C GLU A 344 23.44 -16.30 -4.02
N ALA A 345 22.12 -16.18 -3.85
CA ALA A 345 21.42 -14.91 -3.96
C ALA A 345 21.88 -13.89 -2.90
N LEU A 346 22.03 -14.32 -1.64
CA LEU A 346 22.52 -13.45 -0.56
C LEU A 346 23.99 -13.06 -0.74
N GLU A 347 24.83 -13.92 -1.32
CA GLU A 347 26.21 -13.56 -1.66
C GLU A 347 26.24 -12.45 -2.73
N VAL A 348 25.43 -12.55 -3.79
CA VAL A 348 25.32 -11.49 -4.80
C VAL A 348 24.81 -10.19 -4.18
N TRP A 349 23.84 -10.25 -3.28
CA TRP A 349 23.36 -9.06 -2.57
C TRP A 349 24.44 -8.44 -1.68
N SER A 350 25.21 -9.25 -0.94
CA SER A 350 26.30 -8.77 -0.08
C SER A 350 27.37 -8.03 -0.88
N ASP A 351 27.78 -8.59 -2.02
CA ASP A 351 28.72 -7.96 -2.96
C ASP A 351 28.16 -6.62 -3.49
N TRP A 352 26.93 -6.64 -4.00
CA TRP A 352 26.30 -5.45 -4.56
C TRP A 352 26.04 -4.35 -3.52
N LYS A 353 25.64 -4.73 -2.30
CA LYS A 353 25.42 -3.82 -1.18
C LYS A 353 26.70 -3.07 -0.80
N ALA A 354 27.84 -3.75 -0.78
CA ALA A 354 29.13 -3.11 -0.50
C ALA A 354 29.46 -2.05 -1.55
N ARG A 355 29.17 -2.33 -2.82
CA ARG A 355 29.36 -1.41 -3.96
C ARG A 355 28.42 -0.21 -3.91
N LEU A 356 27.14 -0.42 -3.58
CA LEU A 356 26.17 0.66 -3.38
C LEU A 356 26.55 1.62 -2.24
N LYS A 357 27.21 1.10 -1.19
CA LYS A 357 27.66 1.89 -0.02
C LYS A 357 29.03 2.53 -0.19
N HIS A 358 29.61 2.51 -1.39
CA HIS A 358 30.89 3.13 -1.64
C HIS A 358 30.79 4.66 -1.40
N PRO A 359 31.58 5.24 -0.47
CA PRO A 359 31.35 6.61 -0.01
C PRO A 359 31.76 7.68 -1.01
N THR A 360 32.72 7.37 -1.87
CA THR A 360 33.40 8.33 -2.75
C THR A 360 33.28 7.98 -4.24
N PHE A 361 32.51 6.95 -4.58
CA PHE A 361 32.33 6.50 -5.95
C PHE A 361 30.91 5.97 -6.13
N GLY A 362 30.10 6.68 -6.90
CA GLY A 362 28.70 6.31 -7.15
C GLY A 362 28.37 6.33 -8.64
N LEU A 363 27.16 5.88 -8.94
CA LEU A 363 26.60 5.98 -10.29
C LEU A 363 25.67 7.18 -10.38
N SER A 364 25.62 7.78 -11.57
CA SER A 364 24.68 8.86 -11.84
C SER A 364 23.24 8.34 -11.80
N THR A 365 22.45 8.83 -10.85
CA THR A 365 21.02 8.49 -10.66
C THR A 365 20.21 8.78 -11.92
N PHE A 366 20.44 9.95 -12.53
CA PHE A 366 19.85 10.34 -13.81
C PHE A 366 20.23 9.36 -14.93
N PHE A 367 21.51 8.97 -15.06
CA PHE A 367 21.92 7.98 -16.06
C PHE A 367 21.20 6.64 -15.89
N ILE A 368 21.03 6.19 -14.64
CA ILE A 368 20.33 4.93 -14.33
C ILE A 368 18.84 5.00 -14.64
N THR A 369 18.20 6.17 -14.67
CA THR A 369 16.76 6.29 -14.95
C THR A 369 16.40 6.28 -16.44
N GLN A 370 17.39 6.30 -17.35
CA GLN A 370 17.16 6.24 -18.80
C GLN A 370 16.35 4.99 -19.19
N ASN A 371 15.51 5.09 -20.22
CA ASN A 371 14.62 4.00 -20.66
C ASN A 371 13.78 3.43 -19.50
N GLY A 372 13.35 4.29 -18.56
CA GLY A 372 12.67 3.87 -17.33
C GLY A 372 11.43 3.01 -17.56
N ALA A 373 10.66 3.28 -18.61
CA ALA A 373 9.41 2.59 -18.91
C ALA A 373 9.56 1.07 -19.08
N VAL A 374 10.64 0.58 -19.72
CA VAL A 374 10.86 -0.86 -19.91
C VAL A 374 11.49 -1.53 -18.68
N LYS A 375 12.07 -0.75 -17.76
CA LYS A 375 12.82 -1.29 -16.63
C LYS A 375 11.93 -1.96 -15.59
N GLY A 376 10.69 -1.53 -15.39
CA GLY A 376 9.78 -2.19 -14.46
C GLY A 376 9.62 -3.68 -14.77
N GLY A 377 9.29 -4.01 -16.02
CA GLY A 377 9.14 -5.39 -16.47
C GLY A 377 10.45 -6.17 -16.50
N ILE A 378 11.51 -5.60 -17.06
CA ILE A 378 12.81 -6.29 -17.19
C ILE A 378 13.47 -6.57 -15.83
N ARG A 379 13.25 -5.71 -14.83
CA ARG A 379 13.94 -5.78 -13.53
C ARG A 379 13.11 -6.43 -12.43
N TRP A 380 11.79 -6.27 -12.47
CA TRP A 380 10.88 -6.69 -11.40
C TRP A 380 9.76 -7.61 -11.87
N GLY A 381 9.46 -7.63 -13.17
CA GLY A 381 8.32 -8.38 -13.73
C GLY A 381 8.34 -9.86 -13.37
N ASP A 382 9.49 -10.53 -13.52
CA ASP A 382 9.65 -11.94 -13.15
C ASP A 382 9.47 -12.18 -11.64
N THR A 383 10.06 -11.32 -10.80
CA THR A 383 9.87 -11.40 -9.34
C THR A 383 8.40 -11.30 -8.96
N ILE A 384 7.68 -10.31 -9.48
CA ILE A 384 6.26 -10.11 -9.17
C ILE A 384 5.42 -11.28 -9.69
N ARG A 385 5.68 -11.76 -10.92
CA ARG A 385 4.98 -12.93 -11.47
C ARG A 385 5.16 -14.15 -10.59
N GLU A 386 6.36 -14.39 -10.08
CA GLU A 386 6.64 -15.50 -9.19
C GLU A 386 5.92 -15.35 -7.84
N LEU A 387 5.99 -14.17 -7.23
CA LEU A 387 5.31 -13.91 -5.95
C LEU A 387 3.79 -14.07 -6.04
N LEU A 388 3.17 -13.69 -7.18
CA LEU A 388 1.72 -13.79 -7.40
C LEU A 388 1.25 -15.20 -7.81
N LYS A 389 2.10 -16.01 -8.48
CA LYS A 389 1.74 -17.39 -8.87
C LYS A 389 1.59 -18.34 -7.67
N TYR A 390 2.39 -18.14 -6.62
CA TYR A 390 2.43 -19.00 -5.44
C TYR A 390 1.59 -18.47 -4.28
N ASP A 391 0.41 -17.92 -4.57
CA ASP A 391 -0.62 -17.55 -3.59
C ASP A 391 -1.73 -18.63 -3.53
N PRO A 392 -1.52 -19.74 -2.79
CA PRO A 392 -2.52 -20.80 -2.66
C PRO A 392 -3.71 -20.42 -1.76
N GLY A 393 -3.75 -19.19 -1.19
CA GLY A 393 -4.68 -18.82 -0.12
C GLY A 393 -5.51 -17.54 -0.34
N GLY A 394 -5.22 -16.74 -1.37
CA GLY A 394 -6.12 -15.70 -1.90
C GLY A 394 -6.51 -14.56 -0.96
N SER A 395 -5.87 -14.39 0.20
CA SER A 395 -6.22 -13.34 1.18
C SER A 395 -5.12 -12.32 1.46
N ASP A 396 -3.84 -12.64 1.24
CA ASP A 396 -2.74 -11.69 1.37
C ASP A 396 -1.76 -11.80 0.21
N SER A 397 -1.72 -10.78 -0.65
CA SER A 397 -0.73 -10.67 -1.72
C SER A 397 0.67 -10.75 -1.13
N LYS A 398 1.49 -11.70 -1.59
CA LYS A 398 2.91 -11.79 -1.19
C LYS A 398 3.74 -10.60 -1.68
N VAL A 399 3.18 -9.75 -2.53
CA VAL A 399 3.82 -8.51 -2.97
C VAL A 399 3.68 -7.46 -1.88
N SER A 400 4.80 -6.94 -1.40
CA SER A 400 4.84 -5.98 -0.31
C SER A 400 4.77 -4.53 -0.76
N VAL A 401 4.53 -3.63 0.20
CA VAL A 401 4.54 -2.18 0.02
C VAL A 401 5.85 -1.65 -0.59
N SER A 402 6.97 -2.39 -0.45
CA SER A 402 8.26 -2.01 -1.03
C SER A 402 8.24 -1.97 -2.56
N PHE A 403 7.57 -2.95 -3.20
CA PHE A 403 7.43 -2.96 -4.64
C PHE A 403 6.40 -1.94 -5.13
N ALA A 404 5.32 -1.75 -4.37
CA ALA A 404 4.35 -0.69 -4.67
C ALA A 404 5.04 0.68 -4.72
N PHE A 405 5.93 0.97 -3.77
CA PHE A 405 6.73 2.18 -3.76
C PHE A 405 7.69 2.29 -4.95
N ALA A 406 8.40 1.21 -5.31
CA ALA A 406 9.32 1.21 -6.46
C ALA A 406 8.62 1.58 -7.77
N TYR A 407 7.45 0.99 -8.02
CA TYR A 407 6.62 1.30 -9.18
C TYR A 407 6.05 2.72 -9.12
N ALA A 408 5.56 3.16 -7.96
CA ALA A 408 5.04 4.52 -7.81
C ALA A 408 6.10 5.60 -8.11
N ALA A 409 7.34 5.42 -7.62
CA ALA A 409 8.46 6.32 -7.91
C ALA A 409 8.84 6.31 -9.40
N LEU A 410 8.85 5.13 -10.04
CA LEU A 410 9.10 5.01 -11.48
C LEU A 410 8.01 5.70 -12.30
N LEU A 411 6.73 5.52 -11.97
CA LEU A 411 5.63 6.19 -12.66
C LEU A 411 5.67 7.70 -12.45
N ARG A 412 5.97 8.16 -11.23
CA ARG A 412 6.17 9.58 -10.92
C ARG A 412 7.31 10.19 -11.74
N TRP A 413 8.39 9.44 -11.98
CA TRP A 413 9.47 9.86 -12.86
C TRP A 413 9.01 10.01 -14.33
N LEU A 414 8.20 9.07 -14.82
CA LEU A 414 7.68 9.07 -16.20
C LEU A 414 6.47 10.01 -16.42
N THR A 415 6.12 10.83 -15.43
CA THR A 415 4.99 11.76 -15.54
C THR A 415 5.47 13.14 -16.01
N PRO A 416 4.92 13.68 -17.11
CA PRO A 416 5.31 14.99 -17.61
C PRO A 416 4.66 16.14 -16.82
N SER A 417 5.34 17.28 -16.75
CA SER A 417 4.79 18.51 -16.18
C SER A 417 3.67 19.08 -17.05
N GLU A 418 2.71 19.80 -16.44
CA GLU A 418 1.59 20.39 -17.17
C GLU A 418 2.02 21.42 -18.24
N MET A 419 3.21 22.02 -18.12
CA MET A 419 3.69 23.11 -18.98
C MET A 419 4.46 22.69 -20.25
N SER A 420 4.79 21.41 -20.46
CA SER A 420 5.46 21.00 -21.71
C SER A 420 4.43 20.78 -22.80
N GLY A 421 4.06 21.85 -23.49
CA GLY A 421 3.38 21.80 -24.78
C GLY A 421 4.31 21.20 -25.84
N GLU A 422 3.72 20.34 -26.66
CA GLU A 422 4.20 19.83 -27.95
C GLU A 422 5.48 19.00 -27.98
N HIS A 423 5.36 17.89 -28.73
CA HIS A 423 6.44 17.01 -29.12
C HIS A 423 7.65 17.80 -29.63
N THR A 424 8.78 17.71 -28.94
CA THR A 424 10.04 17.70 -29.69
C THR A 424 10.06 16.40 -30.49
N HIS A 425 10.52 16.43 -31.74
CA HIS A 425 10.85 15.20 -32.47
C HIS A 425 11.62 14.26 -31.49
N ASP A 426 11.22 12.99 -31.38
CA ASP A 426 11.89 11.91 -30.61
C ASP A 426 11.32 11.43 -29.24
N TYR A 427 10.07 11.73 -28.86
CA TYR A 427 9.41 11.19 -27.64
C TYR A 427 10.10 11.57 -26.31
N ILE A 428 10.66 12.77 -26.25
CA ILE A 428 11.28 13.35 -25.05
C ILE A 428 10.24 14.21 -24.32
N PHE A 429 10.14 14.03 -23.01
CA PHE A 429 9.22 14.71 -22.12
C PHE A 429 9.97 15.38 -20.97
N LYS A 430 9.36 16.41 -20.37
CA LYS A 430 9.93 17.15 -19.25
C LYS A 430 9.15 16.90 -17.95
N GLY A 431 9.83 16.35 -16.95
CA GLY A 431 9.31 16.14 -15.59
C GLY A 431 9.81 17.19 -14.59
N TRP A 432 9.39 17.06 -13.33
CA TRP A 432 9.78 17.96 -12.23
C TRP A 432 10.25 17.20 -11.00
N LEU A 433 11.28 17.74 -10.36
CA LEU A 433 11.85 17.25 -9.11
C LEU A 433 10.89 17.50 -7.94
N ASP A 434 11.10 16.78 -6.84
CA ASP A 434 10.35 16.96 -5.60
C ASP A 434 10.53 18.39 -5.07
N GLN A 435 9.43 19.12 -4.80
CA GLN A 435 9.46 20.54 -4.45
C GLN A 435 10.31 20.84 -3.21
N ASN A 436 10.35 19.89 -2.26
CA ASN A 436 11.16 20.02 -1.05
C ASN A 436 12.67 20.02 -1.35
N SER A 437 13.10 19.32 -2.41
CA SER A 437 14.52 19.29 -2.84
C SER A 437 14.99 20.61 -3.46
N VAL A 438 14.10 21.31 -4.18
CA VAL A 438 14.40 22.60 -4.84
C VAL A 438 14.64 23.72 -3.81
N SER A 439 13.97 23.65 -2.65
CA SER A 439 14.14 24.63 -1.57
C SER A 439 15.52 24.53 -0.89
N ALA A 440 16.06 23.32 -0.72
CA ALA A 440 17.39 23.09 -0.16
C ALA A 440 18.50 23.58 -1.09
N ALA A 441 18.37 23.34 -2.40
CA ALA A 441 19.35 23.75 -3.41
C ALA A 441 19.45 25.28 -3.59
N ARG A 442 18.42 26.06 -3.20
CA ARG A 442 18.43 27.54 -3.28
C ARG A 442 19.21 28.21 -2.15
N HIS A 443 19.53 27.50 -1.06
CA HIS A 443 20.25 28.05 0.09
C HIS A 443 21.78 27.94 -0.02
N GLU A 444 22.31 27.16 -0.96
CA GLU A 444 23.74 27.10 -1.28
C GLU A 444 24.03 27.98 -2.50
N GLY A 445 24.67 29.13 -2.26
CA GLY A 445 24.70 30.26 -3.19
C GLY A 445 25.39 30.04 -4.56
N ASN A 446 24.87 30.81 -5.53
CA ASN A 446 25.48 31.24 -6.80
C ASN A 446 26.03 30.18 -7.77
N LYS A 447 25.27 29.93 -8.85
CA LYS A 447 25.64 30.28 -10.24
C LYS A 447 24.41 30.17 -11.16
N GLU A 448 24.13 31.24 -11.91
CA GLU A 448 23.27 31.17 -13.09
C GLU A 448 23.96 30.26 -14.14
N HIS A 449 23.16 29.41 -14.80
CA HIS A 449 23.52 28.45 -15.85
C HIS A 449 24.23 27.16 -15.41
N ASP A 450 23.49 26.05 -15.27
CA ASP A 450 24.06 24.72 -15.55
C ASP A 450 22.95 23.70 -15.85
N GLN A 451 22.61 23.57 -17.12
CA GLN A 451 21.86 22.42 -17.63
C GLN A 451 22.87 21.27 -17.79
N THR A 452 22.69 20.17 -17.05
CA THR A 452 23.61 19.03 -17.13
C THR A 452 23.05 17.97 -18.06
N MET A 453 23.78 17.67 -19.14
CA MET A 453 23.47 16.55 -20.03
C MET A 453 23.93 15.24 -19.39
N TYR A 454 23.06 14.24 -19.34
CA TYR A 454 23.35 12.95 -18.69
C TYR A 454 23.16 11.74 -19.61
N ALA A 455 22.61 11.95 -20.80
CA ALA A 455 22.45 10.96 -21.87
C ALA A 455 22.48 11.65 -23.23
N ASP A 456 22.47 10.88 -24.32
CA ASP A 456 22.35 11.40 -25.69
C ASP A 456 21.05 12.23 -25.83
N GLY A 457 21.16 13.55 -25.70
CA GLY A 457 20.05 14.50 -25.83
C GLY A 457 19.11 14.62 -24.62
N LEU A 458 19.47 14.09 -23.44
CA LEU A 458 18.68 14.27 -22.22
C LEU A 458 19.45 15.08 -21.17
N SER A 459 18.74 16.02 -20.54
CA SER A 459 19.31 16.94 -19.56
C SER A 459 18.44 17.11 -18.32
N TYR A 460 19.05 17.64 -17.27
CA TYR A 460 18.34 18.06 -16.06
C TYR A 460 18.89 19.38 -15.52
N ASN A 461 18.12 20.01 -14.64
CA ASN A 461 18.55 21.17 -13.88
C ASN A 461 17.97 21.08 -12.46
N ILE A 462 18.84 20.82 -11.48
CA ILE A 462 18.44 20.66 -10.07
C ILE A 462 17.91 21.98 -9.50
N VAL A 463 18.58 23.10 -9.80
CA VAL A 463 18.23 24.44 -9.28
C VAL A 463 16.86 24.90 -9.78
N GLN A 464 16.55 24.64 -11.05
CA GLN A 464 15.27 24.93 -11.67
C GLN A 464 14.22 23.82 -11.44
N GLY A 465 14.61 22.68 -10.86
CA GLY A 465 13.69 21.63 -10.45
C GLY A 465 13.10 20.79 -11.58
N TRP A 466 13.80 20.59 -12.71
CA TRP A 466 13.28 19.81 -13.85
C TRP A 466 14.29 18.81 -14.42
N TYR A 467 13.77 17.82 -15.13
CA TYR A 467 14.55 16.82 -15.89
C TYR A 467 13.82 16.42 -17.17
N GLU A 468 14.56 15.93 -18.15
CA GLU A 468 14.03 15.31 -19.37
C GLU A 468 14.03 13.79 -19.26
N PHE A 469 13.11 13.11 -19.93
CA PHE A 469 13.13 11.65 -20.05
C PHE A 469 12.52 11.23 -21.39
N LYS A 470 12.97 10.10 -21.95
CA LYS A 470 12.44 9.54 -23.18
C LYS A 470 11.47 8.39 -22.89
N CYS A 471 10.30 8.40 -23.53
CA CYS A 471 9.32 7.32 -23.41
C CYS A 471 8.43 7.21 -24.65
N ASP A 472 8.63 6.15 -25.44
CA ASP A 472 7.83 5.79 -26.61
C ASP A 472 6.88 4.61 -26.35
N LEU A 473 6.72 4.20 -25.08
CA LEU A 473 5.89 3.06 -24.71
C LEU A 473 4.40 3.35 -24.99
N LEU A 474 3.80 2.54 -25.86
CA LEU A 474 2.35 2.49 -26.06
C LEU A 474 1.72 1.57 -25.01
N VAL A 475 0.67 2.05 -24.37
CA VAL A 475 -0.17 1.29 -23.44
C VAL A 475 -1.62 1.28 -23.91
N ARG A 476 -2.32 0.17 -23.65
CA ARG A 476 -3.75 0.04 -23.94
C ARG A 476 -4.56 0.42 -22.71
N THR A 477 -5.38 1.46 -22.84
CA THR A 477 -6.33 1.85 -21.79
C THR A 477 -7.46 0.83 -21.69
N LYS A 478 -8.18 0.79 -20.56
CA LYS A 478 -9.37 -0.08 -20.40
C LYS A 478 -10.48 0.20 -21.41
N GLN A 479 -10.49 1.40 -22.00
CA GLN A 479 -11.41 1.77 -23.08
C GLN A 479 -10.98 1.23 -24.46
N GLY A 480 -9.89 0.45 -24.53
CA GLY A 480 -9.38 -0.15 -25.77
C GLY A 480 -8.57 0.79 -26.66
N LYS A 481 -8.26 2.01 -26.19
CA LYS A 481 -7.47 3.00 -26.93
C LYS A 481 -5.99 2.87 -26.60
N ASP A 482 -5.16 2.84 -27.63
CA ASP A 482 -3.69 2.86 -27.50
C ASP A 482 -3.20 4.30 -27.36
N MET A 483 -2.40 4.55 -26.33
CA MET A 483 -1.84 5.88 -26.02
C MET A 483 -0.40 5.76 -25.54
N ILE A 484 0.40 6.79 -25.78
CA ILE A 484 1.76 6.86 -25.23
C ILE A 484 1.66 7.06 -23.71
N LEU A 485 2.38 6.24 -22.93
CA LEU A 485 2.29 6.18 -21.47
C LEU A 485 2.29 7.55 -20.77
N PRO A 486 3.20 8.50 -21.05
CA PRO A 486 3.20 9.82 -20.40
C PRO A 486 1.89 10.60 -20.55
N HIS A 487 1.16 10.43 -21.66
CA HIS A 487 -0.15 11.06 -21.85
C HIS A 487 -1.26 10.43 -20.99
N VAL A 488 -1.14 9.14 -20.68
CA VAL A 488 -2.05 8.44 -19.77
C VAL A 488 -1.72 8.86 -18.33
N LEU A 489 -0.44 8.82 -17.95
CA LEU A 489 0.02 9.23 -16.61
C LEU A 489 -0.31 10.68 -16.27
N ARG A 490 -0.27 11.59 -17.24
CA ARG A 490 -0.63 13.01 -17.06
C ARG A 490 -2.08 13.19 -16.59
N GLN A 491 -3.00 12.28 -16.92
CA GLN A 491 -4.41 12.40 -16.53
C GLN A 491 -4.64 12.18 -15.03
N CYS A 492 -3.63 11.66 -14.32
CA CYS A 492 -3.63 11.46 -12.88
C CYS A 492 -3.35 12.74 -12.07
N HIS A 493 -2.95 13.83 -12.73
CA HIS A 493 -2.69 15.11 -12.05
C HIS A 493 -3.95 15.64 -11.36
N GLY A 494 -3.81 16.01 -10.08
CA GLY A 494 -4.92 16.53 -9.28
C GLY A 494 -6.02 15.50 -8.99
N LYS A 495 -5.78 14.21 -9.25
CA LYS A 495 -6.75 13.14 -9.00
C LYS A 495 -6.52 12.45 -7.65
N GLN A 496 -7.60 11.92 -7.09
CA GLN A 496 -7.53 10.95 -5.99
C GLN A 496 -6.99 9.59 -6.48
N PRO A 497 -6.56 8.67 -5.59
CA PRO A 497 -6.00 7.38 -5.98
C PRO A 497 -6.84 6.59 -6.98
N SER A 498 -8.18 6.59 -6.84
CA SER A 498 -9.10 5.93 -7.77
C SER A 498 -8.95 6.40 -9.23
N GLY A 499 -8.70 7.70 -9.44
CA GLY A 499 -8.46 8.26 -10.77
C GLY A 499 -7.11 7.87 -11.40
N CYS A 500 -6.24 7.20 -10.65
CA CYS A 500 -4.93 6.75 -11.11
C CYS A 500 -4.87 5.25 -11.42
N VAL A 501 -5.84 4.47 -10.94
CA VAL A 501 -5.87 2.99 -11.04
C VAL A 501 -5.74 2.51 -12.48
N ASP A 502 -6.46 3.11 -13.42
CA ASP A 502 -6.46 2.69 -14.82
C ASP A 502 -5.13 2.95 -15.52
N ALA A 503 -4.47 4.06 -15.20
CA ALA A 503 -3.15 4.39 -15.75
C ALA A 503 -2.07 3.43 -15.24
N VAL A 504 -2.11 3.12 -13.93
CA VAL A 504 -1.22 2.15 -13.29
C VAL A 504 -1.43 0.76 -13.87
N TRP A 505 -2.69 0.32 -13.96
CA TRP A 505 -3.05 -0.97 -14.57
C TRP A 505 -2.51 -1.08 -16.00
N ALA A 506 -2.74 -0.06 -16.84
CA ALA A 506 -2.33 -0.07 -18.24
C ALA A 506 -0.80 -0.19 -18.41
N TYR A 507 -0.02 0.46 -17.53
CA TYR A 507 1.42 0.28 -17.50
C TYR A 507 1.84 -1.13 -17.06
N LEU A 508 1.26 -1.62 -15.96
CA LEU A 508 1.66 -2.89 -15.36
C LEU A 508 1.39 -4.08 -16.30
N ILE A 509 0.30 -4.07 -17.08
CA ILE A 509 0.01 -5.16 -18.01
C ILE A 509 0.81 -5.09 -19.32
N ALA A 510 1.32 -3.92 -19.72
CA ALA A 510 1.98 -3.75 -21.01
C ALA A 510 3.28 -4.58 -21.10
N ASP A 511 3.47 -5.31 -22.20
CA ASP A 511 4.62 -6.23 -22.38
C ASP A 511 5.97 -5.54 -22.25
N LYS A 512 6.09 -4.34 -22.81
CA LYS A 512 7.28 -3.47 -22.72
C LYS A 512 7.19 -2.48 -21.55
N GLY A 513 6.21 -2.62 -20.67
CA GLY A 513 6.03 -1.87 -19.43
C GLY A 513 6.33 -2.74 -18.23
N GLY A 514 5.32 -3.03 -17.41
CA GLY A 514 5.44 -3.95 -16.26
C GLY A 514 5.46 -5.43 -16.62
N GLY A 515 4.93 -5.83 -17.78
CA GLY A 515 4.93 -7.22 -18.24
C GLY A 515 4.08 -8.17 -17.40
N LEU A 516 3.08 -7.68 -16.66
CA LEU A 516 2.29 -8.46 -15.70
C LEU A 516 0.96 -9.00 -16.26
N GLY A 517 0.70 -8.90 -17.56
CA GLY A 517 -0.57 -9.35 -18.17
C GLY A 517 -0.96 -10.80 -17.85
N TYR A 518 0.02 -11.70 -17.67
CA TYR A 518 -0.22 -13.11 -17.33
C TYR A 518 -0.82 -13.34 -15.94
N VAL A 519 -0.61 -12.40 -15.01
CA VAL A 519 -1.09 -12.48 -13.62
C VAL A 519 -2.20 -11.48 -13.34
N GLU A 520 -2.74 -10.83 -14.39
CA GLU A 520 -3.77 -9.81 -14.27
C GLU A 520 -5.02 -10.32 -13.53
N SER A 521 -5.40 -11.59 -13.76
CA SER A 521 -6.56 -12.23 -13.15
C SER A 521 -6.38 -12.61 -11.68
N THR A 522 -5.17 -12.46 -11.12
CA THR A 522 -4.90 -12.81 -9.72
C THR A 522 -5.40 -11.72 -8.77
N PRO A 523 -5.96 -12.06 -7.59
CA PRO A 523 -6.37 -11.06 -6.60
C PRO A 523 -5.22 -10.15 -6.13
N GLY A 524 -4.02 -10.71 -6.01
CA GLY A 524 -2.83 -9.96 -5.60
C GLY A 524 -2.38 -8.90 -6.61
N PHE A 525 -2.70 -9.07 -7.90
CA PHE A 525 -2.42 -8.06 -8.92
C PHE A 525 -3.28 -6.80 -8.73
N ASN A 526 -4.59 -6.95 -8.50
CA ASN A 526 -5.46 -5.79 -8.25
C ASN A 526 -5.04 -5.04 -6.96
N THR A 527 -4.64 -5.78 -5.93
CA THR A 527 -4.10 -5.22 -4.68
C THR A 527 -2.84 -4.39 -4.96
N LEU A 528 -1.92 -4.89 -5.78
CA LEU A 528 -0.72 -4.15 -6.20
C LEU A 528 -1.06 -2.88 -7.00
N VAL A 529 -1.97 -2.98 -7.98
CA VAL A 529 -2.42 -1.81 -8.78
C VAL A 529 -2.93 -0.70 -7.87
N CYS A 530 -3.81 -1.03 -6.92
CA CYS A 530 -4.39 -0.06 -6.00
C CYS A 530 -3.32 0.55 -5.07
N ALA A 531 -2.42 -0.27 -4.51
CA ALA A 531 -1.34 0.21 -3.66
C ALA A 531 -0.38 1.16 -4.40
N VAL A 532 -0.02 0.82 -5.65
CA VAL A 532 0.79 1.69 -6.52
C VAL A 532 0.03 2.99 -6.81
N ALA A 533 -1.26 2.93 -7.13
CA ALA A 533 -2.09 4.10 -7.41
C ALA A 533 -2.17 5.06 -6.22
N THR A 534 -2.31 4.54 -4.99
CA THR A 534 -2.30 5.34 -3.76
C THR A 534 -0.99 6.10 -3.59
N LEU A 535 0.16 5.38 -3.62
CA LEU A 535 1.46 6.03 -3.46
C LEU A 535 1.79 6.99 -4.61
N TYR A 536 1.41 6.62 -5.83
CA TYR A 536 1.62 7.45 -7.01
C TYR A 536 0.81 8.75 -6.95
N ALA A 537 -0.47 8.69 -6.58
CA ALA A 537 -1.30 9.89 -6.37
C ALA A 537 -0.72 10.80 -5.27
N ARG A 538 -0.25 10.22 -4.16
CA ARG A 538 0.44 10.97 -3.09
C ARG A 538 1.68 11.70 -3.62
N LEU A 539 2.56 11.00 -4.34
CA LEU A 539 3.75 11.59 -4.96
C LEU A 539 3.44 12.67 -6.01
N LEU A 540 2.34 12.54 -6.75
CA LEU A 540 1.88 13.58 -7.69
C LEU A 540 1.34 14.81 -6.96
N SER A 541 0.60 14.61 -5.87
CA SER A 541 0.05 15.71 -5.06
C SER A 541 1.13 16.50 -4.31
N GLY A 542 2.33 15.91 -4.16
CA GLY A 542 3.51 16.54 -3.59
C GLY A 542 3.87 16.04 -2.18
N ASP A 543 3.39 14.87 -1.77
CA ASP A 543 3.92 14.19 -0.59
C ASP A 543 5.39 13.80 -0.85
N GLY A 544 6.27 14.13 0.10
CA GLY A 544 7.71 13.94 -0.06
C GLY A 544 8.13 12.48 0.03
N ILE A 545 9.08 12.07 -0.81
CA ILE A 545 9.59 10.68 -0.86
C ILE A 545 10.11 10.21 0.52
N TYR A 546 10.81 11.09 1.25
CA TYR A 546 11.32 10.75 2.59
C TYR A 546 10.21 10.45 3.59
N ALA A 547 9.14 11.26 3.59
CA ALA A 547 8.01 11.07 4.49
C ALA A 547 7.33 9.73 4.21
N ILE A 548 7.07 9.42 2.94
CA ILE A 548 6.48 8.13 2.53
C ILE A 548 7.36 6.96 2.96
N LEU A 549 8.68 6.99 2.72
CA LEU A 549 9.57 5.91 3.15
C LEU A 549 9.60 5.75 4.68
N GLN A 550 9.59 6.85 5.44
CA GLN A 550 9.51 6.81 6.89
C GLN A 550 8.19 6.20 7.38
N GLU A 551 7.06 6.52 6.74
CA GLU A 551 5.77 5.89 7.03
C GLU A 551 5.80 4.38 6.74
N LEU A 552 6.30 3.99 5.57
CA LEU A 552 6.46 2.59 5.18
C LEU A 552 7.37 1.83 6.16
N SER A 553 8.39 2.49 6.71
CA SER A 553 9.26 1.88 7.72
C SER A 553 8.52 1.59 9.04
N LYS A 554 7.51 2.39 9.42
CA LYS A 554 6.73 2.21 10.64
C LYS A 554 5.75 1.04 10.55
N ILE A 555 5.15 0.84 9.37
CA ILE A 555 4.29 -0.33 9.12
C ILE A 555 5.10 -1.59 8.80
N GLY A 556 6.35 -1.44 8.36
CA GLY A 556 7.21 -2.51 7.87
C GLY A 556 7.18 -2.59 6.36
N TYR A 557 8.37 -2.51 5.74
CA TYR A 557 8.55 -2.51 4.28
C TYR A 557 8.09 -3.82 3.61
N ASP A 558 8.04 -4.92 4.36
CA ASP A 558 7.60 -6.25 3.97
C ASP A 558 6.08 -6.46 4.14
N SER A 559 5.37 -5.49 4.70
CA SER A 559 3.91 -5.54 4.84
C SER A 559 3.20 -5.71 3.50
N SER A 560 2.07 -6.41 3.54
CA SER A 560 1.15 -6.62 2.41
C SER A 560 0.76 -5.30 1.75
N CYS A 561 0.65 -5.29 0.41
CA CYS A 561 0.10 -4.14 -0.32
C CYS A 561 -1.32 -3.76 0.13
N HIS A 562 -2.04 -4.65 0.84
CA HIS A 562 -3.34 -4.34 1.40
C HIS A 562 -3.32 -3.09 2.32
N PHE A 563 -2.23 -2.83 3.04
CA PHE A 563 -2.09 -1.64 3.90
C PHE A 563 -2.08 -0.32 3.14
N LEU A 564 -1.83 -0.34 1.83
CA LEU A 564 -1.81 0.84 0.96
C LEU A 564 -3.05 0.98 0.09
N MET A 565 -4.02 0.09 0.26
CA MET A 565 -5.27 0.17 -0.48
C MET A 565 -6.13 1.32 -0.01
N ASP A 566 -6.49 2.21 -0.92
CA ASP A 566 -7.42 3.29 -0.66
C ASP A 566 -8.86 2.80 -0.82
N GLY A 567 -9.37 2.13 0.23
CA GLY A 567 -10.65 1.42 0.24
C GLY A 567 -10.53 -0.11 0.12
N GLU A 568 -11.64 -0.84 0.25
CA GLU A 568 -11.62 -2.31 0.30
C GLU A 568 -11.39 -2.97 -1.08
N SER A 569 -10.56 -4.02 -1.10
CA SER A 569 -10.12 -4.86 -2.23
C SER A 569 -11.21 -5.57 -3.06
N ALA A 570 -12.48 -5.37 -2.72
CA ALA A 570 -13.59 -5.97 -3.45
C ALA A 570 -14.20 -5.04 -4.51
N VAL A 571 -13.88 -3.74 -4.51
CA VAL A 571 -14.54 -2.79 -5.41
C VAL A 571 -13.67 -2.59 -6.65
N SER A 572 -13.77 -3.51 -7.62
CA SER A 572 -13.34 -3.19 -8.98
C SER A 572 -14.01 -1.88 -9.44
N VAL A 573 -13.42 -1.17 -10.39
CA VAL A 573 -14.04 0.01 -11.01
C VAL A 573 -15.49 -0.30 -11.48
N SER A 574 -15.80 -1.57 -11.80
CA SER A 574 -17.17 -2.03 -12.15
C SER A 574 -18.14 -2.18 -10.97
N LEU A 575 -17.64 -2.27 -9.73
CA LEU A 575 -18.42 -2.31 -8.49
C LEU A 575 -18.58 -0.93 -7.84
N VAL A 576 -17.71 0.05 -8.14
CA VAL A 576 -17.91 1.45 -7.73
C VAL A 576 -19.19 2.00 -8.38
N SER A 577 -19.42 1.69 -9.66
CA SER A 577 -20.65 2.01 -10.40
C SER A 577 -21.89 1.19 -9.98
N GLY A 578 -21.82 0.43 -8.87
CA GLY A 578 -22.88 -0.47 -8.44
C GLY A 578 -22.82 -0.90 -6.97
N PHE A 579 -22.15 -0.14 -6.10
CA PHE A 579 -22.04 -0.46 -4.69
C PHE A 579 -23.44 -0.43 -4.07
N LYS A 580 -23.94 -1.59 -3.65
CA LYS A 580 -25.28 -1.72 -3.08
C LYS A 580 -25.24 -1.47 -1.58
N ALA A 581 -26.17 -0.66 -1.09
CA ALA A 581 -26.41 -0.51 0.34
C ALA A 581 -26.54 -1.89 1.00
N GLY A 582 -25.81 -2.08 2.10
CA GLY A 582 -25.81 -3.33 2.85
C GLY A 582 -24.69 -4.30 2.53
N VAL A 583 -23.83 -4.08 1.51
CA VAL A 583 -22.56 -4.83 1.40
C VAL A 583 -21.66 -4.47 2.60
N PRO A 584 -21.07 -5.44 3.33
CA PRO A 584 -20.24 -5.13 4.49
C PRO A 584 -19.00 -4.34 4.04
N LEU A 585 -18.76 -3.20 4.67
CA LEU A 585 -17.56 -2.37 4.45
C LEU A 585 -16.70 -2.45 5.71
N ARG A 586 -15.60 -3.21 5.64
CA ARG A 586 -14.76 -3.47 6.83
C ARG A 586 -13.92 -2.26 7.20
N TYR A 587 -13.51 -2.21 8.47
CA TYR A 587 -12.57 -1.20 8.90
C TYR A 587 -11.20 -1.45 8.25
N HIS A 588 -10.63 -0.40 7.68
CA HIS A 588 -9.31 -0.43 7.06
C HIS A 588 -8.64 0.93 7.25
N PRO A 589 -7.51 1.01 7.99
CA PRO A 589 -6.83 2.28 8.24
C PRO A 589 -6.46 3.01 6.95
N SER A 590 -6.73 4.33 6.90
CA SER A 590 -6.44 5.10 5.67
C SER A 590 -4.94 5.09 5.35
N PRO A 591 -4.56 4.79 4.09
CA PRO A 591 -3.18 4.93 3.62
C PRO A 591 -2.79 6.38 3.28
N VAL A 592 -3.74 7.31 3.41
CA VAL A 592 -3.55 8.75 3.17
C VAL A 592 -3.53 9.46 4.53
N PRO A 593 -2.35 9.89 5.03
CA PRO A 593 -2.24 10.55 6.32
C PRO A 593 -2.85 11.96 6.28
N ASP A 594 -3.18 12.51 7.45
CA ASP A 594 -3.86 13.81 7.58
C ASP A 594 -3.03 15.00 7.05
N ASP A 595 -1.70 14.88 7.02
CA ASP A 595 -0.77 15.87 6.49
C ASP A 595 -0.46 15.69 4.99
N SER A 596 -1.07 14.68 4.35
CA SER A 596 -0.95 14.48 2.89
C SER A 596 -1.61 15.62 2.12
N ARG A 597 -0.99 16.03 1.02
CA ARG A 597 -1.57 17.04 0.13
C ARG A 597 -2.84 16.56 -0.58
N LEU A 598 -3.04 15.23 -0.69
CA LEU A 598 -4.29 14.65 -1.18
C LEU A 598 -5.52 15.08 -0.37
N MET A 599 -5.33 15.39 0.92
CA MET A 599 -6.41 15.85 1.80
C MET A 599 -7.01 17.18 1.35
N HIS A 600 -6.24 18.00 0.63
CA HIS A 600 -6.66 19.31 0.15
C HIS A 600 -7.11 19.31 -1.31
N LEU A 601 -6.90 18.21 -2.05
CA LEU A 601 -7.35 18.12 -3.43
C LEU A 601 -8.88 17.98 -3.49
N PRO A 602 -9.54 18.67 -4.46
CA PRO A 602 -10.95 18.47 -4.70
C PRO A 602 -11.21 17.03 -5.17
N VAL A 603 -12.32 16.48 -4.73
CA VAL A 603 -12.81 15.16 -5.15
C VAL A 603 -13.75 15.39 -6.33
N ASP A 604 -13.40 14.80 -7.48
CA ASP A 604 -14.24 14.85 -8.67
C ASP A 604 -15.37 13.81 -8.60
N ILE A 605 -16.35 13.95 -9.51
CA ILE A 605 -17.52 13.06 -9.56
C ILE A 605 -17.12 11.59 -9.78
N GLU A 606 -16.06 11.34 -10.54
CA GLU A 606 -15.57 9.99 -10.84
C GLU A 606 -14.95 9.32 -9.60
N SER A 607 -14.41 10.10 -8.67
CA SER A 607 -13.73 9.62 -7.44
C SER A 607 -14.59 9.77 -6.19
N ALA A 608 -15.76 10.42 -6.25
CA ALA A 608 -16.60 10.74 -5.10
C ALA A 608 -17.00 9.50 -4.29
N THR A 609 -17.57 8.50 -4.96
CA THR A 609 -17.96 7.24 -4.31
C THR A 609 -16.75 6.50 -3.74
N ALA A 610 -15.68 6.32 -4.51
CA ALA A 610 -14.49 5.59 -4.05
C ALA A 610 -13.82 6.26 -2.83
N THR A 611 -13.66 7.60 -2.87
CA THR A 611 -13.08 8.38 -1.77
C THR A 611 -13.97 8.30 -0.54
N THR A 612 -15.29 8.42 -0.69
CA THR A 612 -16.23 8.32 0.44
C THR A 612 -16.19 6.93 1.08
N LEU A 613 -16.18 5.86 0.29
CA LEU A 613 -16.06 4.49 0.79
C LEU A 613 -14.75 4.31 1.56
N ALA A 614 -13.62 4.81 1.05
CA ALA A 614 -12.33 4.72 1.71
C ALA A 614 -12.32 5.47 3.05
N GLU A 615 -12.86 6.69 3.10
CA GLU A 615 -12.93 7.49 4.33
C GLU A 615 -13.89 6.88 5.36
N VAL A 616 -15.01 6.29 4.93
CA VAL A 616 -15.92 5.57 5.83
C VAL A 616 -15.31 4.26 6.31
N ALA A 617 -14.56 3.54 5.49
CA ALA A 617 -13.83 2.34 5.93
C ALA A 617 -12.76 2.69 6.98
N ALA A 618 -12.08 3.83 6.81
CA ALA A 618 -10.98 4.25 7.67
C ALA A 618 -11.38 4.95 8.97
N ALA A 619 -12.64 5.37 9.11
CA ALA A 619 -13.07 6.08 10.30
C ALA A 619 -13.06 5.15 11.54
N GLU A 620 -12.29 5.47 12.57
CA GLU A 620 -12.53 4.85 13.87
C GLU A 620 -13.88 5.30 14.43
N VAL A 621 -14.59 4.40 15.11
CA VAL A 621 -15.95 4.65 15.61
C VAL A 621 -15.99 4.70 17.12
N ILE A 622 -16.87 5.55 17.65
CA ILE A 622 -17.28 5.48 19.04
C ILE A 622 -18.59 4.73 19.08
N ASP A 623 -18.60 3.58 19.75
CA ASP A 623 -19.84 2.85 19.96
C ASP A 623 -20.57 3.40 21.17
N LEU A 624 -21.45 4.37 20.90
CA LEU A 624 -22.13 5.17 21.91
C LEU A 624 -22.94 4.34 22.89
N HIS A 625 -23.35 3.12 22.53
CA HIS A 625 -24.17 2.31 23.41
C HIS A 625 -24.04 0.81 23.11
N THR A 626 -23.67 0.06 24.15
CA THR A 626 -23.58 -1.40 24.14
C THR A 626 -24.03 -2.00 25.48
N HIS A 627 -24.19 -3.31 25.49
CA HIS A 627 -24.36 -4.14 26.69
C HIS A 627 -23.10 -4.98 26.97
N LEU A 628 -21.97 -4.60 26.37
CA LEU A 628 -20.70 -5.27 26.60
C LEU A 628 -20.15 -4.88 27.97
N LEU A 629 -19.45 -5.84 28.59
CA LEU A 629 -18.66 -5.65 29.80
C LEU A 629 -17.26 -6.21 29.54
N PRO A 630 -16.21 -5.64 30.16
CA PRO A 630 -14.84 -6.05 29.87
C PRO A 630 -14.57 -7.47 30.38
N PRO A 631 -13.54 -8.15 29.84
CA PRO A 631 -13.15 -9.49 30.27
C PRO A 631 -12.97 -9.67 31.80
N SER A 632 -12.57 -8.61 32.50
CA SER A 632 -12.45 -8.55 33.96
C SER A 632 -13.78 -8.79 34.71
N HIS A 633 -14.93 -8.61 34.05
CA HIS A 633 -16.26 -8.88 34.63
C HIS A 633 -16.69 -10.34 34.49
N GLY A 634 -15.78 -11.23 34.08
CA GLY A 634 -15.99 -12.68 34.06
C GLY A 634 -17.17 -13.09 33.20
N ALA A 635 -18.12 -13.83 33.79
CA ALA A 635 -19.29 -14.36 33.09
C ALA A 635 -20.24 -13.29 32.53
N LEU A 636 -20.11 -12.02 32.94
CA LEU A 636 -20.88 -10.92 32.38
C LEU A 636 -20.34 -10.46 31.01
N CYS A 637 -19.11 -10.81 30.65
CA CYS A 637 -18.54 -10.57 29.33
C CYS A 637 -18.92 -11.73 28.39
N LEU A 638 -19.98 -11.56 27.60
CA LEU A 638 -20.42 -12.58 26.63
C LEU A 638 -19.60 -12.49 25.34
N TRP A 639 -19.08 -13.63 24.87
CA TRP A 639 -18.32 -13.75 23.62
C TRP A 639 -18.32 -15.21 23.13
N GLY A 640 -18.05 -15.42 21.84
CA GLY A 640 -17.97 -16.75 21.24
C GLY A 640 -19.22 -17.19 20.50
N ILE A 641 -19.06 -18.19 19.62
CA ILE A 641 -20.08 -18.60 18.65
C ILE A 641 -21.41 -19.04 19.28
N ASP A 642 -21.39 -19.76 20.39
CA ASP A 642 -22.63 -20.23 21.03
C ASP A 642 -23.42 -19.07 21.66
N GLU A 643 -22.73 -18.04 22.16
CA GLU A 643 -23.37 -16.81 22.65
C GLU A 643 -24.00 -16.02 21.49
N ILE A 644 -23.32 -15.92 20.34
CA ILE A 644 -23.90 -15.25 19.17
C ILE A 644 -25.11 -16.03 18.65
N LEU A 645 -25.02 -17.35 18.51
CA LEU A 645 -26.12 -18.18 18.00
C LEU A 645 -27.34 -18.15 18.91
N THR A 646 -27.14 -18.00 20.22
CA THR A 646 -28.24 -17.91 21.19
C THR A 646 -28.59 -16.48 21.57
N TYR A 647 -28.13 -15.51 20.79
CA TYR A 647 -28.58 -14.13 20.85
C TYR A 647 -30.09 -14.05 20.62
N HIS A 648 -30.77 -13.23 21.40
CA HIS A 648 -32.24 -13.20 21.47
C HIS A 648 -32.94 -12.94 20.13
N TYR A 649 -32.29 -12.30 19.15
CA TYR A 649 -32.85 -12.15 17.79
C TYR A 649 -32.96 -13.52 17.09
N LEU A 650 -31.91 -14.34 17.18
CA LEU A 650 -31.89 -15.67 16.58
C LEU A 650 -32.79 -16.64 17.34
N VAL A 651 -32.97 -16.45 18.66
CA VAL A 651 -33.97 -17.19 19.43
C VAL A 651 -35.38 -16.86 18.95
N ALA A 652 -35.71 -15.58 18.76
CA ALA A 652 -37.01 -15.18 18.20
C ALA A 652 -37.23 -15.79 16.80
N GLU A 653 -36.21 -15.73 15.93
CA GLU A 653 -36.27 -16.33 14.59
C GLU A 653 -36.45 -17.85 14.63
N TYR A 654 -35.72 -18.53 15.51
CA TYR A 654 -35.83 -19.98 15.70
C TYR A 654 -37.24 -20.39 16.09
N PHE A 655 -37.88 -19.69 17.03
CA PHE A 655 -39.23 -20.02 17.50
C PHE A 655 -40.33 -19.80 16.46
N MET A 656 -40.07 -19.06 15.37
CA MET A 656 -40.98 -19.01 14.22
C MET A 656 -40.96 -20.31 13.39
N THR A 657 -39.92 -21.12 13.56
CA THR A 657 -39.61 -22.24 12.65
C THR A 657 -39.62 -23.61 13.34
N VAL A 658 -39.50 -23.63 14.66
CA VAL A 658 -39.38 -24.83 15.46
C VAL A 658 -40.72 -25.58 15.54
N PRO A 659 -40.73 -26.92 15.59
CA PRO A 659 -41.94 -27.68 15.87
C PRO A 659 -42.56 -27.30 17.23
N ALA A 660 -43.89 -27.31 17.31
CA ALA A 660 -44.64 -26.98 18.54
C ALA A 660 -44.32 -27.89 19.75
N SER A 661 -43.63 -29.02 19.53
CA SER A 661 -43.15 -29.90 20.60
C SER A 661 -41.99 -29.31 21.42
N ILE A 662 -41.26 -28.32 20.88
CA ILE A 662 -40.20 -27.62 21.61
C ILE A 662 -40.81 -26.32 22.15
N THR A 663 -41.01 -26.25 23.46
CA THR A 663 -41.51 -25.03 24.12
C THR A 663 -40.37 -24.11 24.53
N PRO A 664 -40.60 -22.80 24.70
CA PRO A 664 -39.61 -21.86 25.24
C PRO A 664 -38.97 -22.35 26.54
N GLU A 665 -39.77 -22.90 27.46
CA GLU A 665 -39.28 -23.42 28.74
C GLU A 665 -38.30 -24.57 28.52
N SER A 666 -38.69 -25.58 27.72
CA SER A 666 -37.84 -26.72 27.40
C SER A 666 -36.55 -26.33 26.69
N PHE A 667 -36.59 -25.29 25.84
CA PHE A 667 -35.41 -24.79 25.14
C PHE A 667 -34.44 -24.09 26.10
N TYR A 668 -34.94 -23.23 26.99
CA TYR A 668 -34.10 -22.52 27.95
C TYR A 668 -33.48 -23.43 29.02
N ASP A 669 -34.09 -24.59 29.29
CA ASP A 669 -33.54 -25.62 30.19
C ASP A 669 -32.39 -26.42 29.56
N MET A 670 -32.21 -26.37 28.24
CA MET A 670 -31.11 -27.06 27.55
C MET A 670 -29.76 -26.36 27.80
N PRO A 671 -28.63 -27.10 27.76
CA PRO A 671 -27.30 -26.51 27.70
C PRO A 671 -27.16 -25.53 26.52
N LYS A 672 -26.39 -24.46 26.74
CA LYS A 672 -26.16 -23.38 25.76
C LYS A 672 -25.68 -23.89 24.40
N GLN A 673 -24.78 -24.86 24.41
CA GLN A 673 -24.27 -25.50 23.20
C GLN A 673 -25.38 -26.21 22.40
N GLN A 674 -26.29 -26.91 23.09
CA GLN A 674 -27.42 -27.59 22.45
C GLN A 674 -28.43 -26.59 21.87
N GLN A 675 -28.69 -25.48 22.57
CA GLN A 675 -29.49 -24.38 22.03
C GLN A 675 -28.88 -23.82 20.73
N ALA A 676 -27.56 -23.60 20.73
CA ALA A 676 -26.83 -23.13 19.55
C ALA A 676 -26.88 -24.14 18.39
N ASP A 677 -26.75 -25.44 18.67
CA ASP A 677 -26.86 -26.50 17.65
C ASP A 677 -28.24 -26.50 16.98
N LEU A 678 -29.32 -26.36 17.76
CA LEU A 678 -30.68 -26.29 17.25
C LEU A 678 -30.90 -25.06 16.36
N ILE A 679 -30.39 -23.90 16.77
CA ILE A 679 -30.48 -22.66 16.00
C ILE A 679 -29.67 -22.76 14.70
N TRP A 680 -28.44 -23.25 14.78
CA TRP A 680 -27.59 -23.46 13.60
C TRP A 680 -28.28 -24.37 12.59
N GLN A 681 -28.80 -25.51 13.04
CA GLN A 681 -29.51 -26.43 12.17
C GLN A 681 -30.73 -25.76 11.52
N ALA A 682 -31.59 -25.13 12.30
CA ALA A 682 -32.86 -24.61 11.80
C ALA A 682 -32.72 -23.37 10.90
N LEU A 683 -31.77 -22.47 11.20
CA LEU A 683 -31.66 -21.16 10.54
C LEU A 683 -30.52 -21.06 9.51
N PHE A 684 -29.52 -21.94 9.57
CA PHE A 684 -28.35 -21.91 8.67
C PHE A 684 -28.24 -23.14 7.76
N ILE A 685 -28.76 -24.30 8.19
CA ILE A 685 -28.72 -25.55 7.41
C ILE A 685 -30.04 -25.80 6.71
N ASP A 686 -31.13 -25.90 7.48
CA ASP A 686 -32.47 -26.19 6.96
C ASP A 686 -33.04 -25.00 6.17
N ARG A 687 -32.53 -23.80 6.46
CA ARG A 687 -32.88 -22.54 5.79
C ARG A 687 -31.60 -21.79 5.43
N SER A 688 -31.66 -21.03 4.35
CA SER A 688 -30.58 -20.10 4.03
C SER A 688 -30.56 -18.95 5.05
N PRO A 689 -29.39 -18.55 5.58
CA PRO A 689 -29.25 -17.52 6.62
C PRO A 689 -29.41 -16.10 6.04
N LEU A 690 -30.62 -15.77 5.56
CA LEU A 690 -30.91 -14.52 4.86
C LEU A 690 -31.20 -13.33 5.78
N SER A 691 -31.66 -13.58 7.01
CA SER A 691 -31.97 -12.50 7.97
C SER A 691 -30.70 -11.75 8.35
N GLU A 692 -30.84 -10.49 8.76
CA GLU A 692 -29.71 -9.64 9.13
C GLU A 692 -28.94 -10.22 10.33
N ALA A 693 -29.63 -10.83 11.31
CA ALA A 693 -29.00 -11.49 12.45
C ALA A 693 -28.21 -12.74 12.02
N CYS A 694 -28.79 -13.59 11.17
CA CYS A 694 -28.09 -14.79 10.67
C CYS A 694 -26.89 -14.40 9.79
N ARG A 695 -27.08 -13.45 8.88
CA ARG A 695 -26.01 -12.90 8.04
C ARG A 695 -24.89 -12.29 8.89
N GLY A 696 -25.25 -11.64 10.00
CA GLY A 696 -24.30 -11.10 10.98
C GLY A 696 -23.32 -12.16 11.50
N VAL A 697 -23.81 -13.36 11.84
CA VAL A 697 -22.95 -14.49 12.24
C VAL A 697 -21.93 -14.83 11.15
N ILE A 698 -22.36 -14.93 9.90
CA ILE A 698 -21.48 -15.24 8.77
C ILE A 698 -20.42 -14.14 8.57
N THR A 699 -20.81 -12.88 8.66
CA THR A 699 -19.87 -11.74 8.55
C THR A 699 -18.86 -11.74 9.69
N THR A 700 -19.29 -12.00 10.94
CA THR A 700 -18.38 -12.14 12.08
C THR A 700 -17.35 -13.24 11.83
N LEU A 701 -17.80 -14.44 11.46
CA LEU A 701 -16.90 -15.58 11.20
C LEU A 701 -15.93 -15.29 10.04
N LYS A 702 -16.40 -14.66 8.96
CA LYS A 702 -15.55 -14.26 7.84
C LYS A 702 -14.53 -13.20 8.24
N SER A 703 -14.83 -12.36 9.22
CA SER A 703 -13.91 -11.33 9.74
C SER A 703 -12.86 -11.91 10.69
N LEU A 704 -13.13 -13.09 11.26
CA LEU A 704 -12.19 -13.88 12.06
C LEU A 704 -11.30 -14.81 11.23
N GLY A 705 -11.47 -14.83 9.90
CA GLY A 705 -10.68 -15.67 8.98
C GLY A 705 -11.27 -17.05 8.68
N LEU A 706 -12.48 -17.35 9.16
CA LEU A 706 -13.07 -18.70 9.12
C LEU A 706 -13.86 -18.99 7.82
N SER A 707 -13.32 -18.59 6.67
CA SER A 707 -14.05 -18.68 5.38
C SER A 707 -14.23 -20.12 4.90
N GLU A 708 -13.27 -20.99 5.20
CA GLU A 708 -13.33 -22.42 4.86
C GLU A 708 -14.40 -23.13 5.71
N GLU A 709 -14.41 -22.87 7.02
CA GLU A 709 -15.37 -23.45 7.97
C GLU A 709 -16.80 -23.02 7.67
N ILE A 710 -17.01 -21.76 7.25
CA ILE A 710 -18.32 -21.29 6.75
C ILE A 710 -18.74 -22.09 5.52
N SER A 711 -17.83 -22.27 4.55
CA SER A 711 -18.11 -22.97 3.29
C SER A 711 -18.47 -24.43 3.54
N ASN A 712 -17.79 -25.07 4.50
CA ASN A 712 -18.04 -26.44 4.94
C ASN A 712 -19.21 -26.56 5.93
N ARG A 713 -19.74 -25.43 6.42
CA ARG A 713 -20.78 -25.35 7.47
C ARG A 713 -20.40 -26.10 8.75
N ASP A 714 -19.11 -26.11 9.08
CA ASP A 714 -18.55 -26.89 10.18
C ASP A 714 -18.55 -26.10 11.50
N LEU A 715 -19.65 -26.22 12.25
CA LEU A 715 -19.78 -25.57 13.56
C LEU A 715 -18.76 -26.07 14.58
N GLN A 716 -18.26 -27.31 14.46
CA GLN A 716 -17.30 -27.86 15.42
C GLN A 716 -15.90 -27.27 15.19
N ALA A 717 -15.49 -27.12 13.94
CA ALA A 717 -14.26 -26.39 13.59
C ALA A 717 -14.32 -24.93 14.06
N ILE A 718 -15.47 -24.27 13.91
CA ILE A 718 -15.68 -22.91 14.43
C ILE A 718 -15.54 -22.87 15.96
N ARG A 719 -16.14 -23.80 16.71
CA ARG A 719 -15.97 -23.87 18.18
C ARG A 719 -14.52 -24.10 18.58
N LYS A 720 -13.79 -24.92 17.81
CA LYS A 720 -12.36 -25.17 18.04
C LYS A 720 -11.53 -23.88 17.94
N TYR A 721 -11.84 -22.98 17.00
CA TYR A 721 -11.18 -21.67 16.94
C TYR A 721 -11.34 -20.87 18.24
N TYR A 722 -12.55 -20.82 18.81
CA TYR A 722 -12.78 -20.10 20.07
C TYR A 722 -12.11 -20.76 21.28
N SER A 723 -11.99 -22.09 21.29
CA SER A 723 -11.40 -22.82 22.42
C SER A 723 -9.90 -22.52 22.60
N GLU A 724 -9.19 -22.13 21.54
CA GLU A 724 -7.80 -21.66 21.61
C GLU A 724 -7.64 -20.38 22.45
N TYR A 725 -8.65 -19.49 22.44
CA TYR A 725 -8.70 -18.34 23.34
C TYR A 725 -9.15 -18.76 24.73
N GLN A 726 -10.22 -19.56 24.84
CA GLN A 726 -10.78 -19.98 26.13
C GLN A 726 -9.78 -20.73 27.01
N SER A 727 -8.94 -21.58 26.40
CA SER A 727 -7.90 -22.35 27.11
C SER A 727 -6.86 -21.49 27.83
N ARG A 728 -6.73 -20.21 27.47
CA ARG A 728 -5.83 -19.22 28.09
C ARG A 728 -6.49 -18.39 29.20
N GLY A 729 -7.72 -18.70 29.58
CA GLY A 729 -8.47 -18.00 30.63
C GLY A 729 -8.67 -16.51 30.31
N GLU A 730 -8.56 -15.65 31.32
CA GLU A 730 -8.77 -14.19 31.19
C GLU A 730 -7.81 -13.53 30.19
N SER A 731 -6.57 -14.01 30.11
CA SER A 731 -5.61 -13.50 29.12
C SER A 731 -6.06 -13.78 27.68
N GLY A 732 -6.75 -14.91 27.47
CA GLY A 732 -7.30 -15.29 26.18
C GLY A 732 -8.53 -14.46 25.79
N SER A 733 -9.47 -14.25 26.70
CA SER A 733 -10.62 -13.37 26.46
C SER A 733 -10.20 -11.91 26.27
N ALA A 734 -9.18 -11.42 26.99
CA ALA A 734 -8.58 -10.11 26.75
C ALA A 734 -7.93 -9.99 25.37
N ALA A 735 -7.17 -11.00 24.93
CA ALA A 735 -6.59 -11.03 23.59
C ALA A 735 -7.66 -11.07 22.49
N PHE A 736 -8.72 -11.86 22.67
CA PHE A 736 -9.84 -11.90 21.73
C PHE A 736 -10.58 -10.56 21.69
N CYS A 737 -10.82 -9.94 22.84
CA CYS A 737 -11.42 -8.61 22.96
C CYS A 737 -10.63 -7.55 22.20
N GLU A 738 -9.32 -7.47 22.41
CA GLU A 738 -8.49 -6.50 21.68
C GLU A 738 -8.50 -6.77 20.16
N ASN A 739 -8.52 -8.05 19.75
CA ASN A 739 -8.66 -8.39 18.33
C ASN A 739 -10.00 -7.90 17.75
N VAL A 740 -11.11 -8.07 18.47
CA VAL A 740 -12.44 -7.60 18.04
C VAL A 740 -12.47 -6.07 17.89
N PHE A 741 -11.96 -5.32 18.88
CA PHE A 741 -11.89 -3.85 18.78
C PHE A 741 -11.01 -3.39 17.61
N ARG A 742 -9.85 -4.02 17.43
CA ARG A 742 -8.92 -3.72 16.33
C ARG A 742 -9.55 -3.98 14.95
N VAL A 743 -10.20 -5.13 14.75
CA VAL A 743 -10.79 -5.52 13.45
C VAL A 743 -12.07 -4.74 13.14
N SER A 744 -12.87 -4.39 14.14
CA SER A 744 -14.10 -3.59 13.95
C SER A 744 -13.83 -2.10 13.72
N GLY A 745 -12.64 -1.60 14.09
CA GLY A 745 -12.32 -0.18 14.08
C GLY A 745 -13.06 0.61 15.17
N VAL A 746 -13.43 -0.04 16.27
CA VAL A 746 -14.07 0.60 17.41
C VAL A 746 -12.99 1.18 18.32
N ARG A 747 -13.00 2.50 18.50
CA ARG A 747 -12.07 3.21 19.38
C ARG A 747 -12.37 2.88 20.84
N TYR A 748 -13.63 3.00 21.23
CA TYR A 748 -14.15 2.53 22.51
C TYR A 748 -15.66 2.28 22.43
N ALA A 749 -16.16 1.42 23.30
CA ALA A 749 -17.57 1.12 23.49
C ALA A 749 -18.05 1.63 24.85
N ILE A 750 -19.21 2.28 24.86
CA ILE A 750 -19.88 2.70 26.09
C ILE A 750 -20.77 1.55 26.56
N MET A 751 -20.51 1.09 27.78
CA MET A 751 -21.20 -0.02 28.43
C MET A 751 -22.55 0.43 28.99
N THR A 752 -23.36 -0.56 29.38
CA THR A 752 -24.57 -0.34 30.16
C THR A 752 -24.36 -0.89 31.56
N ASN A 753 -24.18 -0.02 32.55
CA ASN A 753 -23.84 -0.42 33.91
C ASN A 753 -25.01 -0.21 34.87
N ILE A 754 -25.40 -1.25 35.60
CA ILE A 754 -26.64 -1.26 36.39
C ILE A 754 -26.31 -1.15 37.88
N PRO A 755 -26.37 0.05 38.49
CA PRO A 755 -26.05 0.21 39.92
C PRO A 755 -27.06 -0.52 40.82
N PHE A 756 -28.29 -0.74 40.33
CA PHE A 756 -29.35 -1.46 41.03
C PHE A 756 -29.17 -3.00 40.98
N SER A 757 -28.19 -3.51 40.22
CA SER A 757 -27.88 -4.94 40.14
C SER A 757 -26.80 -5.31 41.15
N GLN A 758 -27.16 -6.11 42.16
CA GLN A 758 -26.17 -6.61 43.12
C GLN A 758 -25.08 -7.45 42.45
N VAL A 759 -25.43 -8.19 41.39
CA VAL A 759 -24.48 -9.04 40.64
C VAL A 759 -23.43 -8.21 39.91
N GLU A 760 -23.80 -7.05 39.37
CA GLU A 760 -22.82 -6.17 38.72
C GLU A 760 -22.07 -5.30 39.72
N ALA A 761 -22.76 -4.79 40.75
CA ALA A 761 -22.21 -3.88 41.76
C ALA A 761 -20.95 -4.43 42.44
N GLN A 762 -20.83 -5.75 42.62
CA GLN A 762 -19.66 -6.40 43.22
C GLN A 762 -18.35 -6.20 42.43
N TYR A 763 -18.43 -5.94 41.11
CA TYR A 763 -17.26 -5.66 40.26
C TYR A 763 -16.77 -4.22 40.37
N TRP A 764 -17.63 -3.31 40.86
CA TRP A 764 -17.33 -1.89 41.01
C TRP A 764 -16.88 -1.51 42.43
N ARG A 765 -17.59 -2.00 43.46
CA ARG A 765 -17.37 -1.62 44.86
C ARG A 765 -16.93 -2.78 45.78
N GLY A 766 -16.45 -3.88 45.20
CA GLY A 766 -15.98 -5.06 45.93
C GLY A 766 -14.46 -5.21 46.01
N PRO A 767 -13.95 -6.28 46.66
CA PRO A 767 -12.51 -6.59 46.70
C PRO A 767 -11.90 -6.91 45.32
N LYS A 768 -12.76 -7.06 44.30
CA LYS A 768 -12.41 -7.28 42.89
C LYS A 768 -12.47 -5.98 42.06
N GLN A 769 -12.21 -4.81 42.64
CA GLN A 769 -12.09 -3.58 41.86
C GLN A 769 -10.94 -3.72 40.86
N GLN A 770 -11.28 -4.06 39.61
CA GLN A 770 -10.31 -4.40 38.57
C GLN A 770 -10.21 -3.26 37.57
N SER A 771 -8.99 -2.80 37.32
CA SER A 771 -8.71 -1.92 36.20
C SER A 771 -9.05 -2.64 34.90
N PHE A 772 -9.79 -1.99 34.01
CA PHE A 772 -10.12 -2.50 32.69
C PHE A 772 -9.63 -1.56 31.59
N SER A 773 -9.61 -2.05 30.34
CA SER A 773 -9.10 -1.30 29.19
C SER A 773 -9.89 -0.01 28.96
N LYS A 774 -9.21 1.06 28.53
CA LYS A 774 -9.83 2.33 28.10
C LYS A 774 -10.73 2.18 26.86
N ARG A 775 -10.72 0.99 26.22
CA ARG A 775 -11.69 0.57 25.19
C ARG A 775 -13.12 0.49 25.72
N PHE A 776 -13.32 0.43 27.04
CA PHE A 776 -14.63 0.45 27.67
C PHE A 776 -14.82 1.74 28.47
N ARG A 777 -15.96 2.39 28.29
CA ARG A 777 -16.41 3.51 29.11
C ARG A 777 -17.77 3.20 29.70
N SER A 778 -18.09 3.76 30.85
CA SER A 778 -19.31 3.43 31.57
C SER A 778 -20.48 4.35 31.20
N ALA A 779 -21.69 3.84 31.32
CA ALA A 779 -22.90 4.65 31.40
C ALA A 779 -23.81 4.06 32.48
N LEU A 780 -24.43 4.93 33.28
CA LEU A 780 -25.20 4.51 34.45
C LEU A 780 -26.67 4.28 34.06
N ARG A 781 -27.14 3.04 34.14
CA ARG A 781 -28.53 2.68 33.87
C ARG A 781 -29.43 3.06 35.03
N VAL A 782 -30.40 3.94 34.76
CA VAL A 782 -31.32 4.53 35.73
C VAL A 782 -32.79 4.31 35.38
N ASP A 783 -33.11 3.23 34.63
CA ASP A 783 -34.49 2.84 34.30
C ASP A 783 -35.46 2.92 35.51
N PRO A 784 -35.13 2.43 36.72
CA PRO A 784 -36.05 2.52 37.87
C PRO A 784 -36.42 3.96 38.25
N LEU A 785 -35.51 4.91 38.11
CA LEU A 785 -35.77 6.32 38.44
C LEU A 785 -36.67 6.99 37.40
N LEU A 786 -36.49 6.65 36.11
CA LEU A 786 -37.36 7.14 35.04
C LEU A 786 -38.77 6.53 35.15
N ALA A 787 -38.85 5.24 35.47
CA ALA A 787 -40.10 4.50 35.60
C ALA A 787 -40.81 4.71 36.95
N GLY A 788 -40.20 5.43 37.91
CA GLY A 788 -40.76 5.62 39.25
C GLY A 788 -40.92 4.31 40.03
N ASP A 789 -40.06 3.31 39.78
CA ASP A 789 -40.10 2.00 40.44
C ASP A 789 -39.57 2.11 41.88
N VAL A 790 -40.47 2.54 42.76
CA VAL A 790 -40.22 2.74 44.19
C VAL A 790 -39.68 1.48 44.85
N LYS A 791 -40.18 0.29 44.50
CA LYS A 791 -39.78 -0.99 45.10
C LYS A 791 -38.30 -1.24 44.85
N THR A 792 -37.86 -1.10 43.60
CA THR A 792 -36.45 -1.29 43.23
C THR A 792 -35.54 -0.21 43.83
N ILE A 793 -35.98 1.06 43.81
CA ILE A 793 -35.21 2.18 44.37
C ILE A 793 -35.02 1.99 45.88
N GLU A 794 -36.10 1.76 46.64
CA GLU A 794 -36.06 1.58 48.08
C GLU A 794 -35.17 0.40 48.48
N ALA A 795 -35.31 -0.73 47.78
CA ALA A 795 -34.48 -1.91 48.01
C ALA A 795 -32.98 -1.62 47.81
N ALA A 796 -32.62 -0.90 46.73
CA ALA A 796 -31.23 -0.57 46.42
C ALA A 796 -30.62 0.43 47.42
N LEU A 797 -31.39 1.44 47.83
CA LEU A 797 -30.96 2.42 48.84
C LEU A 797 -30.71 1.74 50.19
N LYS A 798 -31.68 0.94 50.67
CA LYS A 798 -31.54 0.18 51.92
C LYS A 798 -30.36 -0.77 51.88
N ALA A 799 -30.20 -1.54 50.79
CA ALA A 799 -29.09 -2.48 50.64
C ALA A 799 -27.72 -1.78 50.62
N SER A 800 -27.67 -0.51 50.23
CA SER A 800 -26.45 0.28 50.14
C SER A 800 -26.25 1.26 51.32
N GLY A 801 -27.14 1.22 52.32
CA GLY A 801 -27.02 2.02 53.55
C GLY A 801 -27.52 3.47 53.46
N TYR A 802 -28.27 3.83 52.41
CA TYR A 802 -28.87 5.16 52.27
C TYR A 802 -30.31 5.17 52.81
N GLU A 803 -30.74 6.33 53.32
CA GLU A 803 -32.13 6.56 53.69
C GLU A 803 -33.03 6.55 52.43
N TYR A 804 -34.24 5.99 52.54
CA TYR A 804 -35.25 6.11 51.51
C TYR A 804 -35.85 7.54 51.50
N SER A 805 -35.08 8.48 50.94
CA SER A 805 -35.43 9.89 50.78
C SER A 805 -34.89 10.42 49.45
N LEU A 806 -35.37 11.60 49.02
CA LEU A 806 -34.88 12.22 47.78
C LEU A 806 -33.39 12.54 47.85
N GLU A 807 -32.92 13.04 49.00
CA GLU A 807 -31.50 13.30 49.20
C GLU A 807 -30.70 12.00 49.27
N GLY A 808 -31.23 10.95 49.92
CA GLY A 808 -30.60 9.62 49.91
C GLY A 808 -30.43 9.06 48.50
N ALA A 809 -31.44 9.24 47.64
CA ALA A 809 -31.38 8.84 46.23
C ALA A 809 -30.39 9.70 45.41
N ARG A 810 -30.33 11.02 45.66
CA ARG A 810 -29.31 11.90 45.04
C ARG A 810 -27.91 11.48 45.44
N GLN A 811 -27.67 11.26 46.73
CA GLN A 811 -26.35 10.85 47.22
C GLN A 811 -25.95 9.48 46.68
N TYR A 812 -26.88 8.53 46.60
CA TYR A 812 -26.67 7.23 45.97
C TYR A 812 -26.16 7.37 44.53
N LEU A 813 -26.79 8.25 43.73
CA LEU A 813 -26.35 8.51 42.35
C LEU A 813 -24.99 9.20 42.31
N ARG A 814 -24.74 10.22 43.14
CA ARG A 814 -23.43 10.91 43.20
C ARG A 814 -22.30 9.92 43.47
N ASP A 815 -22.48 9.06 44.47
CA ASP A 815 -21.44 8.09 44.81
C ASP A 815 -21.22 7.09 43.66
N TRP A 816 -22.27 6.70 42.93
CA TRP A 816 -22.15 5.79 41.78
C TRP A 816 -21.51 6.47 40.58
N VAL A 817 -21.77 7.76 40.38
CA VAL A 817 -21.04 8.59 39.41
C VAL A 817 -19.55 8.64 39.78
N ASP A 818 -19.22 8.86 41.05
CA ASP A 818 -17.82 8.88 41.52
C ASP A 818 -17.13 7.53 41.31
N THR A 819 -17.88 6.43 41.48
CA THR A 819 -17.39 5.07 41.30
C THR A 819 -17.17 4.71 39.83
N MET A 820 -18.18 4.91 38.99
CA MET A 820 -18.18 4.44 37.60
C MET A 820 -17.58 5.45 36.63
N LYS A 821 -17.62 6.75 36.96
CA LYS A 821 -17.29 7.88 36.07
C LYS A 821 -18.01 7.79 34.72
N PRO A 822 -19.35 7.71 34.72
CA PRO A 822 -20.14 7.49 33.52
C PRO A 822 -20.02 8.64 32.53
N GLU A 823 -20.03 8.31 31.24
CA GLU A 823 -20.17 9.27 30.15
C GLU A 823 -21.54 9.95 30.19
N TYR A 824 -22.58 9.19 30.51
CA TYR A 824 -23.96 9.67 30.64
C TYR A 824 -24.79 8.77 31.56
N MET A 825 -25.90 9.31 32.06
CA MET A 825 -26.99 8.52 32.65
C MET A 825 -27.87 7.97 31.53
N MET A 826 -28.40 6.76 31.64
CA MET A 826 -29.20 6.17 30.57
C MET A 826 -30.47 5.53 31.10
N ALA A 827 -31.58 5.68 30.37
CA ALA A 827 -32.83 5.03 30.69
C ALA A 827 -33.64 4.66 29.43
N SER A 828 -34.33 3.53 29.49
CA SER A 828 -35.37 3.16 28.51
C SER A 828 -36.75 3.56 29.02
N THR A 829 -37.56 4.24 28.21
CA THR A 829 -38.93 4.58 28.60
C THR A 829 -39.82 3.32 28.57
N PRO A 830 -40.71 3.13 29.56
CA PRO A 830 -41.85 2.24 29.42
C PRO A 830 -42.70 2.56 28.18
N HIS A 831 -43.47 1.57 27.73
CA HIS A 831 -44.28 1.67 26.51
C HIS A 831 -45.53 2.56 26.67
N ASP A 832 -45.99 2.66 27.90
CA ASP A 832 -47.10 3.45 28.42
C ASP A 832 -46.60 4.74 29.09
N PHE A 833 -45.34 5.12 28.88
CA PHE A 833 -44.77 6.32 29.47
C PHE A 833 -45.46 7.56 28.90
N VAL A 834 -46.25 8.23 29.73
CA VAL A 834 -46.94 9.49 29.41
C VAL A 834 -46.43 10.57 30.34
N PHE A 835 -46.08 11.72 29.77
CA PHE A 835 -45.84 12.94 30.53
C PHE A 835 -47.06 13.86 30.34
N GLU A 836 -47.95 13.87 31.34
CA GLU A 836 -49.22 14.61 31.31
C GLU A 836 -49.02 16.13 31.15
N GLU A 837 -49.90 16.78 30.38
CA GLU A 837 -49.98 18.24 30.28
C GLU A 837 -50.69 18.82 31.52
N GLY A 838 -49.96 19.54 32.36
CA GLY A 838 -50.54 20.06 33.60
C GLY A 838 -49.77 21.14 34.36
N SER A 839 -48.73 21.77 33.79
CA SER A 839 -48.07 22.94 34.42
C SER A 839 -47.32 23.88 33.47
N LEU A 840 -47.80 24.07 32.23
CA LEU A 840 -47.44 25.25 31.42
C LEU A 840 -48.18 26.52 31.92
N ALA A 841 -48.12 26.80 33.22
CA ALA A 841 -48.52 28.10 33.75
C ALA A 841 -47.39 29.11 33.48
N GLY A 842 -47.27 29.58 32.22
CA GLY A 842 -46.26 30.58 31.91
C GLY A 842 -46.16 31.10 30.47
N PHE A 843 -46.78 30.47 29.46
CA PHE A 843 -46.76 31.00 28.10
C PHE A 843 -48.18 31.26 27.60
N ALA A 844 -48.47 32.55 27.42
CA ALA A 844 -49.75 33.08 26.99
C ALA A 844 -50.14 32.62 25.57
N ASN A 845 -51.42 32.24 25.45
CA ASN A 845 -52.29 32.22 24.27
C ASN A 845 -51.69 32.64 22.92
N LYS A 846 -51.60 31.65 22.01
CA LYS A 846 -51.82 31.67 20.54
C LYS A 846 -51.31 30.30 20.05
N THR A 847 -52.06 29.38 19.45
CA THR A 847 -53.13 29.46 18.45
C THR A 847 -53.84 28.10 18.42
N SER A 848 -55.09 28.10 17.99
CA SER A 848 -56.00 26.97 17.80
C SER A 848 -55.36 25.70 17.21
N VAL A 849 -55.24 24.66 18.02
CA VAL A 849 -55.17 23.26 17.56
C VAL A 849 -56.42 22.57 18.12
N ASN A 850 -57.23 22.03 17.22
CA ASN A 850 -58.42 21.27 17.60
C ASN A 850 -57.99 19.90 18.13
N THR A 851 -57.91 19.77 19.46
CA THR A 851 -57.55 18.54 20.17
C THR A 851 -58.49 17.36 19.87
N ALA A 852 -59.72 17.62 19.41
CA ALA A 852 -60.65 16.56 19.00
C ALA A 852 -60.20 15.83 17.71
N ALA A 853 -59.30 16.42 16.91
CA ALA A 853 -58.83 15.81 15.66
C ALA A 853 -57.64 14.84 15.85
N MET A 854 -57.00 14.80 17.03
CA MET A 854 -55.87 13.90 17.32
C MET A 854 -56.27 12.54 17.89
N TYR A 855 -57.50 12.38 18.40
CA TYR A 855 -57.93 11.15 19.08
C TYR A 855 -58.73 10.16 18.22
N GLU A 856 -58.87 10.39 16.92
CA GLU A 856 -59.60 9.47 16.02
C GLU A 856 -58.76 9.06 14.79
N PRO A 857 -57.80 8.14 14.96
CA PRO A 857 -57.47 7.15 13.95
C PRO A 857 -58.02 5.79 14.44
N PHE A 858 -59.05 5.27 13.75
CA PHE A 858 -59.74 3.97 13.93
C PHE A 858 -61.00 3.95 14.80
N ALA A 859 -62.08 4.49 14.23
CA ALA A 859 -63.45 4.04 14.48
C ALA A 859 -63.66 2.56 14.08
N PHE A 860 -63.20 1.61 14.90
CA PHE A 860 -63.64 0.20 14.93
C PHE A 860 -63.44 -0.39 16.34
N ALA A 861 -63.82 0.34 17.38
CA ALA A 861 -63.94 -0.19 18.74
C ALA A 861 -65.09 0.50 19.49
N THR A 862 -66.27 0.57 18.88
CA THR A 862 -67.51 0.88 19.58
C THR A 862 -68.48 -0.28 19.44
N ALA A 863 -68.49 -1.15 20.44
CA ALA A 863 -69.66 -1.91 20.83
C ALA A 863 -69.70 -2.07 22.35
N GLY A 864 -70.58 -1.31 22.99
CA GLY A 864 -71.31 -1.77 24.17
C GLY A 864 -70.75 -1.39 25.54
N SER A 865 -71.10 -0.19 26.01
CA SER A 865 -71.28 0.08 27.43
C SER A 865 -72.39 -0.80 28.00
N ALA A 866 -72.12 -1.41 29.17
CA ALA A 866 -73.02 -1.60 30.33
C ALA A 866 -73.09 -3.05 30.86
N ILE A 867 -72.32 -3.39 31.89
CA ILE A 867 -72.77 -4.24 33.02
C ILE A 867 -72.14 -3.73 34.32
N LYS A 868 -73.00 -3.45 35.31
CA LYS A 868 -72.67 -3.16 36.71
C LYS A 868 -72.07 -4.39 37.40
N GLY A 869 -71.00 -4.15 38.16
CA GLY A 869 -70.59 -4.85 39.38
C GLY A 869 -70.59 -6.39 39.41
N THR A 870 -69.40 -6.99 39.47
CA THR A 870 -69.11 -8.19 40.29
C THR A 870 -67.59 -8.26 40.52
N THR A 871 -67.19 -8.34 41.79
CA THR A 871 -65.83 -8.58 42.28
C THR A 871 -65.38 -10.01 41.99
N CYS A 872 -64.17 -10.23 41.47
CA CYS A 872 -63.39 -11.47 41.62
C CYS A 872 -61.89 -11.13 41.68
N ASN A 873 -61.26 -11.41 42.83
CA ASN A 873 -59.83 -11.26 43.09
C ASN A 873 -58.96 -12.18 42.20
N GLY A 874 -57.78 -11.68 41.80
CA GLY A 874 -56.68 -12.52 41.33
C GLY A 874 -55.58 -11.76 40.58
N THR A 875 -54.52 -11.42 41.31
CA THR A 875 -53.20 -10.85 40.91
C THR A 875 -53.14 -9.36 40.56
N GLU A 876 -52.25 -8.69 41.29
CA GLU A 876 -51.98 -7.25 41.36
C GLU A 876 -51.12 -6.73 40.19
N ASP A 877 -51.16 -5.40 40.03
CA ASP A 877 -50.36 -4.52 39.16
C ASP A 877 -50.76 -4.39 37.67
N ASP A 878 -52.01 -3.97 37.41
CA ASP A 878 -52.46 -3.34 36.14
C ASP A 878 -52.76 -1.83 36.32
N ALA A 879 -51.92 -1.12 37.09
CA ALA A 879 -51.93 0.34 37.06
C ALA A 879 -50.96 0.82 35.96
N PRO A 880 -51.36 1.71 35.03
CA PRO A 880 -50.44 2.25 34.05
C PRO A 880 -49.25 2.91 34.75
N SER A 881 -48.07 2.84 34.14
CA SER A 881 -46.82 3.48 34.57
C SER A 881 -46.91 5.01 34.40
N VAL A 882 -47.92 5.63 35.01
CA VAL A 882 -48.12 7.08 35.05
C VAL A 882 -47.14 7.64 36.06
N VAL A 883 -45.91 7.86 35.61
CA VAL A 883 -44.95 8.69 36.32
C VAL A 883 -45.31 10.13 36.01
N ASN A 884 -45.97 10.80 36.96
CA ASN A 884 -46.28 12.21 36.80
C ASN A 884 -44.99 13.04 36.70
N GLU A 885 -45.09 14.24 36.10
CA GLU A 885 -43.96 15.18 36.01
C GLU A 885 -43.44 15.71 37.36
N HIS A 886 -44.12 15.33 38.44
CA HIS A 886 -43.81 15.55 39.84
C HIS A 886 -43.28 14.29 40.53
N SER A 887 -42.86 13.26 39.79
CA SER A 887 -42.14 12.16 40.38
C SER A 887 -40.87 12.76 40.92
N ASP A 888 -40.81 12.83 42.26
CA ASP A 888 -39.68 13.38 42.97
C ASP A 888 -38.36 12.73 42.48
N PHE A 889 -38.40 11.50 41.94
CA PHE A 889 -37.23 10.81 41.42
C PHE A 889 -36.77 11.25 40.02
N LEU A 890 -37.66 11.64 39.10
CA LEU A 890 -37.25 12.12 37.77
C LEU A 890 -36.75 13.57 37.86
N GLY A 891 -37.57 14.47 38.40
CA GLY A 891 -37.27 15.90 38.48
C GLY A 891 -36.28 16.24 39.59
N GLU A 892 -36.60 15.86 40.83
CA GLU A 892 -35.84 16.27 42.02
C GLU A 892 -34.60 15.41 42.27
N VAL A 893 -34.49 14.22 41.67
CA VAL A 893 -33.30 13.35 41.80
C VAL A 893 -32.50 13.27 40.50
N LEU A 894 -33.02 12.61 39.46
CA LEU A 894 -32.24 12.34 38.23
C LEU A 894 -31.82 13.63 37.52
N MET A 895 -32.77 14.49 37.14
CA MET A 895 -32.47 15.73 36.41
C MET A 895 -31.64 16.69 37.26
N LYS A 896 -31.88 16.74 38.57
CA LYS A 896 -31.10 17.55 39.51
C LYS A 896 -29.64 17.12 39.57
N VAL A 897 -29.36 15.82 39.72
CA VAL A 897 -27.99 15.28 39.74
C VAL A 897 -27.31 15.47 38.38
N CYS A 898 -28.04 15.27 37.29
CA CYS A 898 -27.52 15.52 35.94
C CYS A 898 -27.16 17.00 35.71
N GLU A 899 -27.98 17.94 36.17
CA GLU A 899 -27.65 19.37 36.10
C GLU A 899 -26.46 19.73 37.02
N GLU A 900 -26.44 19.22 38.26
CA GLU A 900 -25.37 19.47 39.23
C GLU A 900 -24.00 18.99 38.75
N LEU A 901 -23.95 17.82 38.11
CA LEU A 901 -22.70 17.18 37.67
C LEU A 901 -22.40 17.40 36.18
N ASP A 902 -23.21 18.22 35.50
CA ASP A 902 -23.17 18.40 34.04
C ASP A 902 -23.14 17.06 33.27
N LEU A 903 -23.96 16.09 33.71
CA LEU A 903 -24.05 14.77 33.09
C LEU A 903 -25.25 14.68 32.13
N PRO A 904 -25.05 14.22 30.88
CA PRO A 904 -26.15 13.99 29.96
C PRO A 904 -27.06 12.82 30.36
N VAL A 905 -28.27 12.83 29.82
CA VAL A 905 -29.25 11.73 29.93
C VAL A 905 -29.51 11.15 28.54
N ALA A 906 -29.23 9.85 28.37
CA ALA A 906 -29.56 9.07 27.19
C ALA A 906 -30.91 8.38 27.34
N LEU A 907 -31.84 8.69 26.44
CA LEU A 907 -33.20 8.16 26.43
C LEU A 907 -33.40 7.21 25.24
N LYS A 908 -33.81 5.98 25.55
CA LYS A 908 -34.21 4.97 24.56
C LYS A 908 -35.74 4.83 24.58
N ILE A 909 -36.39 5.21 23.48
CA ILE A 909 -37.85 5.43 23.48
C ILE A 909 -38.58 4.41 22.59
N GLY A 910 -39.60 3.75 23.15
CA GLY A 910 -40.58 2.96 22.38
C GLY A 910 -40.54 1.42 22.50
N ALA A 911 -39.85 0.86 23.50
CA ALA A 911 -39.85 -0.59 23.74
C ALA A 911 -41.11 -1.06 24.49
N HIS A 912 -41.79 -2.08 23.95
CA HIS A 912 -42.88 -2.79 24.63
C HIS A 912 -42.31 -4.05 25.27
N ARG A 913 -42.14 -4.04 26.60
CA ARG A 913 -41.56 -5.18 27.33
C ARG A 913 -42.57 -6.30 27.51
N GLY A 914 -42.13 -7.54 27.32
CA GLY A 914 -42.93 -8.73 27.63
C GLY A 914 -44.17 -8.94 26.76
N VAL A 915 -44.13 -8.58 25.47
CA VAL A 915 -45.21 -8.91 24.51
C VAL A 915 -45.44 -10.42 24.46
N ASN A 916 -44.36 -11.20 24.52
CA ASN A 916 -44.41 -12.64 24.76
C ASN A 916 -43.45 -13.02 25.92
N PRO A 917 -43.92 -13.03 27.18
CA PRO A 917 -43.06 -13.24 28.34
C PRO A 917 -42.30 -14.58 28.33
N ARG A 918 -42.85 -15.60 27.66
CA ARG A 918 -42.25 -16.93 27.57
C ARG A 918 -40.91 -16.92 26.82
N LEU A 919 -40.69 -15.94 25.95
CA LEU A 919 -39.45 -15.76 25.18
C LEU A 919 -38.41 -14.88 25.90
N LYS A 920 -38.63 -14.48 27.16
CA LYS A 920 -37.70 -13.63 27.92
C LYS A 920 -37.30 -12.39 27.11
N ASP A 921 -36.01 -12.05 27.03
CA ASP A 921 -35.48 -10.93 26.23
C ASP A 921 -35.88 -10.96 24.74
N ALA A 922 -36.17 -12.15 24.17
CA ALA A 922 -36.63 -12.29 22.79
C ALA A 922 -38.13 -11.99 22.62
N GLY A 923 -38.86 -11.82 23.71
CA GLY A 923 -40.30 -11.56 23.76
C GLY A 923 -40.69 -10.09 23.81
N ASP A 924 -39.72 -9.19 23.82
CA ASP A 924 -39.95 -7.75 23.76
C ASP A 924 -40.31 -7.30 22.34
N GLY A 925 -41.15 -6.27 22.25
CA GLY A 925 -41.61 -5.69 20.99
C GLY A 925 -41.47 -4.18 20.95
N VAL A 926 -42.21 -3.56 20.03
CA VAL A 926 -42.20 -2.11 19.77
C VAL A 926 -43.61 -1.56 19.83
N VAL A 927 -43.77 -0.36 20.37
CA VAL A 927 -45.05 0.37 20.27
C VAL A 927 -45.23 0.97 18.89
N ALA A 928 -46.49 1.04 18.42
CA ALA A 928 -46.78 1.67 17.13
C ALA A 928 -46.42 3.17 17.11
N PHE A 929 -46.60 3.86 18.25
CA PHE A 929 -46.26 5.27 18.45
C PHE A 929 -45.75 5.50 19.87
N ALA A 930 -44.63 6.18 20.00
CA ALA A 930 -44.20 6.79 21.26
C ALA A 930 -44.32 8.32 21.13
N ASP A 931 -44.74 9.01 22.20
CA ASP A 931 -44.82 10.48 22.19
C ASP A 931 -43.42 11.10 22.13
N ALA A 932 -42.97 11.52 20.94
CA ALA A 932 -41.71 12.21 20.78
C ALA A 932 -41.75 13.64 21.37
N GLY A 933 -42.94 14.23 21.53
CA GLY A 933 -43.16 15.51 22.19
C GLY A 933 -42.68 15.53 23.64
N LEU A 934 -42.66 14.38 24.32
CA LEU A 934 -42.00 14.20 25.61
C LEU A 934 -40.58 14.77 25.62
N LEU A 935 -39.79 14.40 24.60
CA LEU A 935 -38.39 14.79 24.53
C LEU A 935 -38.26 16.31 24.36
N GLY A 936 -39.16 16.92 23.57
CA GLY A 936 -39.25 18.37 23.46
C GLY A 936 -39.59 19.05 24.78
N ARG A 937 -40.52 18.48 25.56
CA ARG A 937 -40.88 18.97 26.91
C ARG A 937 -39.71 18.87 27.88
N LEU A 938 -38.99 17.75 27.90
CA LEU A 938 -37.78 17.57 28.71
C LEU A 938 -36.67 18.55 28.32
N CYS A 939 -36.39 18.71 27.03
CA CYS A 939 -35.38 19.66 26.55
C CYS A 939 -35.73 21.10 26.93
N THR A 940 -37.01 21.45 26.92
CA THR A 940 -37.52 22.78 27.30
C THR A 940 -37.46 23.02 28.81
N LYS A 941 -37.87 22.03 29.62
CA LYS A 941 -37.92 22.13 31.09
C LYS A 941 -36.53 22.12 31.72
N PHE A 942 -35.61 21.35 31.14
CA PHE A 942 -34.23 21.19 31.63
C PHE A 942 -33.22 21.68 30.58
N PRO A 943 -33.18 22.99 30.26
CA PRO A 943 -32.36 23.52 29.17
C PRO A 943 -30.85 23.43 29.44
N LYS A 944 -30.47 23.15 30.70
CA LYS A 944 -29.07 22.93 31.11
C LYS A 944 -28.65 21.46 31.04
N VAL A 945 -29.60 20.53 30.99
CA VAL A 945 -29.33 19.10 30.84
C VAL A 945 -29.22 18.77 29.36
N ARG A 946 -28.25 17.94 29.03
CA ARG A 946 -28.02 17.42 27.69
C ARG A 946 -28.74 16.10 27.51
N PHE A 947 -29.42 15.94 26.38
CA PHE A 947 -30.18 14.74 26.05
C PHE A 947 -29.58 14.04 24.85
N LEU A 948 -29.29 12.75 25.00
CA LEU A 948 -29.02 11.82 23.91
C LEU A 948 -30.30 11.03 23.66
N ALA A 949 -30.72 10.84 22.41
CA ALA A 949 -31.96 10.09 22.14
C ALA A 949 -31.85 9.13 20.96
N THR A 950 -32.51 7.99 21.11
CA THR A 950 -32.76 7.02 20.04
C THR A 950 -34.17 6.44 20.16
N PHE A 951 -34.80 6.16 19.02
CA PHE A 951 -36.19 5.72 18.94
C PHE A 951 -36.26 4.33 18.32
N LEU A 952 -37.13 3.48 18.86
CA LEU A 952 -37.32 2.10 18.39
C LEU A 952 -38.29 2.01 17.21
N SER A 953 -39.33 2.84 17.21
CA SER A 953 -40.33 2.85 16.15
C SER A 953 -39.79 3.57 14.91
N ARG A 954 -40.00 2.96 13.73
CA ARG A 954 -39.71 3.57 12.44
C ARG A 954 -40.54 4.84 12.20
N SER A 955 -41.80 4.88 12.67
CA SER A 955 -42.71 6.02 12.45
C SER A 955 -42.28 7.29 13.19
N ASN A 956 -41.59 7.16 14.33
CA ASN A 956 -41.14 8.32 15.12
C ASN A 956 -39.87 8.98 14.58
N GLN A 957 -39.14 8.34 13.66
CA GLN A 957 -37.82 8.81 13.27
C GLN A 957 -37.85 10.21 12.64
N HIS A 958 -38.82 10.50 11.77
CA HIS A 958 -38.94 11.82 11.14
C HIS A 958 -39.17 12.94 12.17
N GLU A 959 -40.13 12.74 13.08
CA GLU A 959 -40.43 13.70 14.14
C GLU A 959 -39.23 13.94 15.06
N ALA A 960 -38.51 12.87 15.44
CA ALA A 960 -37.28 12.98 16.23
C ALA A 960 -36.23 13.87 15.56
N VAL A 961 -36.05 13.73 14.24
CA VAL A 961 -35.12 14.56 13.45
C VAL A 961 -35.55 16.02 13.45
N VAL A 962 -36.83 16.30 13.26
CA VAL A 962 -37.36 17.66 13.33
C VAL A 962 -37.13 18.27 14.71
N LEU A 963 -37.38 17.52 15.79
CA LEU A 963 -37.14 17.98 17.17
C LEU A 963 -35.66 18.28 17.43
N ALA A 964 -34.74 17.43 16.98
CA ALA A 964 -33.30 17.66 17.13
C ALA A 964 -32.84 18.97 16.49
N SER A 965 -33.48 19.38 15.37
CA SER A 965 -33.19 20.69 14.75
C SER A 965 -33.62 21.90 15.59
N LYS A 966 -34.45 21.71 16.63
CA LYS A 966 -34.98 22.80 17.49
C LYS A 966 -34.23 22.96 18.80
N PHE A 967 -33.57 21.90 19.29
CA PHE A 967 -32.97 21.88 20.62
C PHE A 967 -31.47 21.65 20.55
N ARG A 968 -30.69 22.68 20.92
CA ARG A 968 -29.21 22.60 20.96
C ARG A 968 -28.66 21.62 22.00
N ASN A 969 -29.49 21.25 22.98
CA ASN A 969 -29.22 20.29 24.04
C ASN A 969 -29.79 18.89 23.73
N LEU A 970 -30.18 18.60 22.49
CA LEU A 970 -30.60 17.29 22.02
C LEU A 970 -29.66 16.76 20.93
N HIS A 971 -29.19 15.53 21.08
CA HIS A 971 -28.38 14.83 20.08
C HIS A 971 -28.97 13.46 19.77
N LEU A 972 -29.26 13.21 18.50
CA LEU A 972 -29.73 11.91 18.05
C LEU A 972 -28.56 10.97 17.80
N TYR A 973 -28.76 9.70 18.16
CA TYR A 973 -27.80 8.66 17.82
C TYR A 973 -28.47 7.35 17.44
N GLY A 974 -27.84 6.62 16.52
CA GLY A 974 -28.17 5.22 16.32
C GLY A 974 -29.42 4.89 15.51
N CYS A 975 -29.48 3.62 15.11
CA CYS A 975 -30.66 2.93 14.60
C CYS A 975 -30.93 1.75 15.55
N TRP A 976 -31.74 1.98 16.57
CA TRP A 976 -31.88 1.06 17.70
C TRP A 976 -32.70 -0.18 17.35
N TRP A 977 -32.16 -1.35 17.71
CA TRP A 977 -32.83 -2.66 17.72
C TRP A 977 -33.59 -3.01 16.42
N PHE A 978 -34.92 -2.89 16.38
CA PHE A 978 -35.70 -3.20 15.18
C PHE A 978 -35.41 -2.25 14.00
N CYS A 979 -34.90 -1.05 14.29
CA CYS A 979 -34.39 -0.13 13.26
C CYS A 979 -32.98 -0.49 12.77
N ASN A 980 -32.29 -1.46 13.41
CA ASN A 980 -30.93 -1.88 13.04
C ASN A 980 -30.93 -2.90 11.89
N ASN A 981 -31.63 -2.56 10.80
CA ASN A 981 -31.73 -3.34 9.58
C ASN A 981 -31.32 -2.45 8.38
N PRO A 982 -30.57 -2.95 7.38
CA PRO A 982 -29.98 -2.11 6.33
C PRO A 982 -30.95 -1.13 5.64
N SER A 983 -32.17 -1.56 5.34
CA SER A 983 -33.19 -0.70 4.70
C SER A 983 -33.64 0.46 5.58
N ILE A 984 -33.79 0.23 6.89
CA ILE A 984 -34.22 1.24 7.87
C ILE A 984 -33.04 2.14 8.25
N ILE A 985 -31.83 1.59 8.38
CA ILE A 985 -30.60 2.38 8.59
C ILE A 985 -30.43 3.37 7.44
N GLN A 986 -30.63 2.93 6.21
CA GLN A 986 -30.52 3.79 5.03
C GLN A 986 -31.52 4.95 5.10
N GLU A 987 -32.80 4.65 5.32
CA GLU A 987 -33.86 5.66 5.44
C GLU A 987 -33.58 6.67 6.56
N ILE A 988 -33.25 6.21 7.77
CA ILE A 988 -32.95 7.07 8.92
C ILE A 988 -31.74 7.95 8.65
N THR A 989 -30.67 7.36 8.08
CA THR A 989 -29.42 8.09 7.83
C THR A 989 -29.60 9.15 6.76
N SER A 990 -30.28 8.84 5.65
CA SER A 990 -30.59 9.82 4.59
C SER A 990 -31.39 10.98 5.13
N MET A 991 -32.50 10.69 5.82
CA MET A 991 -33.38 11.72 6.39
C MET A 991 -32.64 12.61 7.41
N ARG A 992 -31.77 12.02 8.25
CA ARG A 992 -30.95 12.79 9.21
C ARG A 992 -29.94 13.67 8.51
N ILE A 993 -29.24 13.19 7.48
CA ILE A 993 -28.27 14.00 6.74
C ILE A 993 -28.96 15.17 6.04
N GLU A 994 -30.11 14.93 5.41
CA GLU A 994 -30.86 15.96 4.69
C GLU A 994 -31.32 17.11 5.59
N MET A 995 -31.68 16.83 6.84
CA MET A 995 -32.21 17.84 7.77
C MET A 995 -31.19 18.38 8.80
N LEU A 996 -30.17 17.59 9.16
CA LEU A 996 -29.22 17.91 10.25
C LEU A 996 -27.77 18.02 9.77
N GLY A 997 -27.48 17.71 8.50
CA GLY A 997 -26.10 17.59 8.02
C GLY A 997 -25.35 16.51 8.80
N THR A 998 -24.26 16.88 9.50
CA THR A 998 -23.44 15.96 10.31
C THR A 998 -23.59 16.15 11.83
N ALA A 999 -24.63 16.87 12.27
CA ALA A 999 -24.91 17.16 13.69
C ALA A 999 -25.65 16.02 14.43
N PHE A 1000 -25.29 14.77 14.16
CA PHE A 1000 -25.81 13.58 14.83
C PHE A 1000 -24.78 12.45 14.77
N THR A 1001 -24.97 11.38 15.55
CA THR A 1001 -24.17 10.15 15.42
C THR A 1001 -24.95 9.09 14.66
N ALA A 1002 -24.39 8.57 13.56
CA ALA A 1002 -25.13 7.73 12.65
C ALA A 1002 -25.58 6.39 13.25
N GLN A 1003 -24.73 5.75 14.07
CA GLN A 1003 -24.99 4.39 14.54
C GLN A 1003 -24.49 4.12 15.98
N HIS A 1004 -25.05 3.08 16.62
CA HIS A 1004 -24.46 2.30 17.72
C HIS A 1004 -24.74 0.81 17.48
N SER A 1005 -24.01 -0.10 18.12
CA SER A 1005 -24.19 -1.54 17.86
C SER A 1005 -25.30 -2.18 18.71
N ASP A 1006 -25.51 -1.69 19.93
CA ASP A 1006 -26.32 -2.35 20.97
C ASP A 1006 -25.81 -3.79 21.25
N ALA A 1007 -24.51 -4.04 21.02
CA ALA A 1007 -23.93 -5.36 21.12
C ALA A 1007 -24.05 -5.94 22.54
N ARG A 1008 -24.52 -7.18 22.64
CA ARG A 1008 -24.58 -7.97 23.88
C ARG A 1008 -23.48 -9.01 23.94
N VAL A 1009 -23.06 -9.50 22.78
CA VAL A 1009 -21.95 -10.44 22.61
C VAL A 1009 -20.85 -9.69 21.88
N LEU A 1010 -19.64 -9.71 22.42
CA LEU A 1010 -18.49 -8.92 21.95
C LEU A 1010 -18.28 -9.02 20.44
N ASP A 1011 -18.36 -10.22 19.90
CA ASP A 1011 -18.14 -10.60 18.52
C ASP A 1011 -19.10 -9.90 17.54
N GLN A 1012 -20.25 -9.41 18.03
CA GLN A 1012 -21.24 -8.71 17.21
C GLN A 1012 -20.71 -7.40 16.64
N LEU A 1013 -19.71 -6.79 17.28
CA LEU A 1013 -19.02 -5.61 16.73
C LEU A 1013 -18.44 -5.89 15.33
N LEU A 1014 -18.07 -7.14 15.04
CA LEU A 1014 -17.49 -7.56 13.75
C LEU A 1014 -18.48 -7.60 12.59
N TYR A 1015 -19.80 -7.55 12.84
CA TYR A 1015 -20.79 -7.43 11.76
C TYR A 1015 -21.60 -6.14 11.84
N LYS A 1016 -21.96 -5.69 13.05
CA LYS A 1016 -22.77 -4.48 13.26
C LYS A 1016 -22.10 -3.27 12.62
N TRP A 1017 -20.79 -3.11 12.81
CA TRP A 1017 -20.04 -2.00 12.25
C TRP A 1017 -19.83 -2.13 10.75
N PRO A 1018 -19.32 -3.24 10.19
CA PRO A 1018 -19.17 -3.34 8.74
C PRO A 1018 -20.47 -3.21 7.95
N HIS A 1019 -21.58 -3.78 8.43
CA HIS A 1019 -22.87 -3.63 7.77
C HIS A 1019 -23.36 -2.17 7.81
N SER A 1020 -23.27 -1.52 8.97
CA SER A 1020 -23.68 -0.12 9.12
C SER A 1020 -22.80 0.83 8.32
N ARG A 1021 -21.46 0.64 8.32
CA ARG A 1021 -20.52 1.39 7.48
C ARG A 1021 -20.90 1.32 6.02
N GLY A 1022 -21.21 0.13 5.49
CA GLY A 1022 -21.60 -0.03 4.10
C GLY A 1022 -22.86 0.77 3.75
N VAL A 1023 -23.88 0.75 4.62
CA VAL A 1023 -25.10 1.55 4.40
C VAL A 1023 -24.82 3.06 4.49
N ILE A 1024 -24.11 3.51 5.53
CA ILE A 1024 -23.77 4.92 5.75
C ILE A 1024 -22.92 5.46 4.59
N ALA A 1025 -21.96 4.67 4.10
CA ALA A 1025 -21.10 5.08 3.00
C ALA A 1025 -21.88 5.23 1.69
N ALA A 1026 -22.84 4.35 1.41
CA ALA A 1026 -23.71 4.49 0.24
C ALA A 1026 -24.53 5.79 0.29
N VAL A 1027 -25.09 6.12 1.47
CA VAL A 1027 -25.83 7.38 1.66
C VAL A 1027 -24.90 8.59 1.47
N LEU A 1028 -23.72 8.58 2.10
CA LEU A 1028 -22.78 9.69 1.98
C LEU A 1028 -22.26 9.88 0.55
N ALA A 1029 -21.95 8.79 -0.15
CA ALA A 1029 -21.49 8.85 -1.53
C ALA A 1029 -22.52 9.54 -2.42
N GLU A 1030 -23.79 9.15 -2.31
CA GLU A 1030 -24.90 9.78 -3.03
C GLU A 1030 -25.02 11.28 -2.69
N GLN A 1031 -24.87 11.66 -1.42
CA GLN A 1031 -24.98 13.05 -0.99
C GLN A 1031 -23.79 13.91 -1.48
N TYR A 1032 -22.57 13.38 -1.50
CA TYR A 1032 -21.41 14.08 -2.07
C TYR A 1032 -21.50 14.19 -3.59
N GLU A 1033 -22.02 13.18 -4.29
CA GLU A 1033 -22.28 13.28 -5.73
C GLU A 1033 -23.32 14.36 -6.03
N LYS A 1034 -24.43 14.43 -5.28
CA LYS A 1034 -25.42 15.52 -5.38
C LYS A 1034 -24.78 16.88 -5.13
N LEU A 1035 -23.90 16.98 -4.14
CA LEU A 1035 -23.20 18.22 -3.79
C LEU A 1035 -22.26 18.68 -4.93
N ILE A 1036 -21.52 17.76 -5.53
CA ILE A 1036 -20.66 18.01 -6.70
C ILE A 1036 -21.48 18.46 -7.91
N LEU A 1037 -22.57 17.76 -8.22
CA LEU A 1037 -23.48 18.13 -9.31
C LEU A 1037 -24.16 19.49 -9.09
N SER A 1038 -24.33 19.90 -7.83
CA SER A 1038 -24.85 21.22 -7.46
C SER A 1038 -23.79 22.33 -7.54
N GLY A 1039 -22.54 22.00 -7.85
CA GLY A 1039 -21.45 22.96 -8.10
C GLY A 1039 -20.46 23.13 -6.95
N TRP A 1040 -20.54 22.33 -5.88
CA TRP A 1040 -19.58 22.36 -4.78
C TRP A 1040 -18.57 21.20 -4.90
N ALA A 1041 -17.27 21.49 -4.96
CA ALA A 1041 -16.23 20.48 -5.05
C ALA A 1041 -15.64 20.21 -3.65
N PRO A 1042 -16.10 19.19 -2.90
CA PRO A 1042 -15.55 18.89 -1.58
C PRO A 1042 -14.12 18.39 -1.72
N THR A 1043 -13.27 18.74 -0.76
CA THR A 1043 -11.94 18.14 -0.61
C THR A 1043 -12.04 16.81 0.14
N ARG A 1044 -11.04 15.94 -0.02
CA ARG A 1044 -10.98 14.68 0.73
C ARG A 1044 -10.96 14.90 2.25
N GLY A 1045 -10.28 15.94 2.72
CA GLY A 1045 -10.23 16.31 4.14
C GLY A 1045 -11.59 16.75 4.70
N GLU A 1046 -12.43 17.39 3.88
CA GLU A 1046 -13.81 17.71 4.27
C GLU A 1046 -14.66 16.44 4.40
N ILE A 1047 -14.53 15.50 3.44
CA ILE A 1047 -15.19 14.19 3.52
C ILE A 1047 -14.76 13.46 4.79
N ARG A 1048 -13.45 13.36 5.07
CA ARG A 1048 -12.92 12.74 6.30
C ARG A 1048 -13.50 13.37 7.56
N ARG A 1049 -13.49 14.71 7.65
CA ARG A 1049 -14.04 15.46 8.79
C ARG A 1049 -15.51 15.11 9.04
N ASP A 1050 -16.29 15.07 7.97
CA ASP A 1050 -17.74 14.87 8.03
C ASP A 1050 -18.09 13.41 8.36
N VAL A 1051 -17.33 12.45 7.82
CA VAL A 1051 -17.39 11.05 8.24
C VAL A 1051 -17.06 10.92 9.73
N GLN A 1052 -15.93 11.48 10.20
CA GLN A 1052 -15.54 11.41 11.61
C GLN A 1052 -16.64 11.95 12.55
N ARG A 1053 -17.33 13.03 12.15
CA ARG A 1053 -18.49 13.56 12.89
C ARG A 1053 -19.58 12.51 13.07
N LEU A 1054 -20.01 11.87 11.98
CA LEU A 1054 -21.05 10.86 12.01
C LEU A 1054 -20.66 9.60 12.79
N PHE A 1055 -19.37 9.28 12.88
CA PHE A 1055 -18.85 8.10 13.58
C PHE A 1055 -18.41 8.36 15.04
N GLY A 1056 -18.70 9.55 15.57
CA GLY A 1056 -18.58 9.81 17.01
C GLY A 1056 -18.05 11.19 17.38
N LYS A 1057 -17.37 11.90 16.47
CA LYS A 1057 -16.85 13.24 16.78
C LYS A 1057 -17.98 14.25 17.01
N SER A 1058 -19.14 14.11 16.37
CA SER A 1058 -20.32 14.95 16.63
C SER A 1058 -20.85 14.72 18.06
N TYR A 1059 -20.79 13.49 18.55
CA TYR A 1059 -21.05 13.18 19.96
C TYR A 1059 -20.00 13.85 20.86
N GLU A 1060 -18.70 13.70 20.60
CA GLU A 1060 -17.67 14.37 21.42
C GLU A 1060 -17.84 15.90 21.45
N GLU A 1061 -18.15 16.52 20.30
CA GLU A 1061 -18.48 17.95 20.18
C GLU A 1061 -19.72 18.33 21.02
N PHE A 1062 -20.75 17.47 21.05
CA PHE A 1062 -21.94 17.65 21.89
C PHE A 1062 -21.63 17.47 23.38
N MET A 1063 -20.83 16.47 23.73
CA MET A 1063 -20.36 16.21 25.10
C MET A 1063 -19.38 17.29 25.60
N GLY A 1064 -18.80 18.10 24.71
CA GLY A 1064 -18.01 19.27 25.07
C GLY A 1064 -18.84 20.52 25.39
N LYS A 1065 -20.15 20.51 25.12
CA LYS A 1065 -21.04 21.64 25.46
C LYS A 1065 -21.34 21.61 26.96
N SER A 1066 -21.02 22.67 27.70
CA SER A 1066 -21.56 22.87 29.04
C SER A 1066 -22.63 23.96 29.01
N PHE A 1067 -23.78 23.67 29.61
CA PHE A 1067 -24.87 24.63 29.75
C PHE A 1067 -25.09 25.06 31.22
N VAL A 1068 -24.27 24.52 32.12
CA VAL A 1068 -24.17 24.96 33.50
C VAL A 1068 -23.22 26.17 33.53
N ALA A 1069 -23.56 27.22 34.28
CA ALA A 1069 -22.69 28.38 34.39
C ALA A 1069 -21.36 27.96 35.05
N SER A 1070 -20.23 28.36 34.47
CA SER A 1070 -18.92 28.22 35.11
C SER A 1070 -18.93 29.09 36.38
N SER A 1071 -18.94 28.45 37.55
CA SER A 1071 -18.74 29.07 38.85
C SER A 1071 -17.31 29.59 39.01
#